data_AF-A0A1U7MP58-F1
#
_entry.id   AF-A0A1U7MP58-F1
#
_cell.length_a   1.000
_cell.length_b   1.000
_cell.length_c   1.000
_cell.angle_alpha   90.00
_cell.angle_beta   90.00
_cell.angle_gamma   90.00
#
_symmetry.space_group_name_H-M   'P 1'
#
loop_
_entity.id
_entity.type
_entity.pdbx_description
1 polymer ?
#
loop_
_entity_poly.entity_id
_entity_poly.type
_entity_poly.pdbx_seq_one_letter_code
_entity_poly.pdbx_strand_id
1 'polypeptide(L)'
;MPETGPVSDELAEISGEEERRPWASWPLALAVLVTTAATVWGWRQHLGDLRPGGPGLVGDELGPAATGPAGLWRSALDGWRGGGLGHDHPPEPWLLPWTAPTLLVDAVAGPGGAPNAAGVALGWLLLAAAPVALVTAYLALRRVTHRRWLRAALALGWAGATPLVSATQDGRVGPVVVHLVAPLLVAGYVVAATRGGGTRRTAAVFATALGVALTAQWVPLVLVPATVAGVLVLLLGSRGARWRGAVLAALPWALLLPWLPALLTDPVRLLGGAGATVAAPALPAGAPAWQTALLVPGAALDPSDLSAAPLWAALVAWAAALAATLLPGRSGRRAGVLVVGALLGLLLALLAPRAGLGVLPAGHAEAGLTVTAWNGSMLSVSGASLLLATALFVDRSWRAEGPRRREPWRAAVRRPRAVVAALTAAVVVLAALVPLAVAVWRPPADGLLAAPPALPPVAAAQADGPSAPRTLVLTPVGENEVVVDLVGREIEPARVLRDRTTELAVGVGPAGPVEEVARTVVSEGGDRAVAGLLELAAGYVLVAAEEDHPLVGRVDALPGLTRVGGPQGQVLWRMSDNEAARVRVLDADGGLVSRVPSQGPHGVAAGRVEDLPDGATLHVAEGTGWSQVARVAVDGEDVAVGADGEVALPEGTHDLEVRLARPSLPWHLVALVLTLVTVFLALPFGRPEPDTTEEEEP
;
A
#
# COMPACT_ATOMS: atom_id res chain seq x y z
N MET A 1 34.81 -11.80 65.92
CA MET A 1 34.60 -11.08 64.64
C MET A 1 35.24 -11.94 63.56
N PRO A 2 34.45 -12.63 62.72
CA PRO A 2 35.01 -13.44 61.65
C PRO A 2 35.31 -12.59 60.43
N GLU A 3 36.49 -12.83 59.85
CA GLU A 3 36.98 -12.29 58.59
C GLU A 3 36.09 -12.75 57.43
N THR A 4 35.64 -11.81 56.60
CA THR A 4 35.01 -12.10 55.33
C THR A 4 36.09 -12.49 54.33
N GLY A 5 36.15 -13.78 53.98
CA GLY A 5 37.00 -14.30 52.91
C GLY A 5 36.65 -13.74 51.52
N PRO A 6 37.50 -13.97 50.51
CA PRO A 6 37.31 -13.45 49.17
C PRO A 6 36.02 -14.01 48.57
N VAL A 7 35.18 -13.11 48.06
CA VAL A 7 33.98 -13.46 47.32
C VAL A 7 34.44 -14.20 46.05
N SER A 8 34.00 -15.45 45.90
CA SER A 8 34.23 -16.26 44.71
C SER A 8 33.61 -15.59 43.49
N ASP A 9 34.36 -15.51 42.38
CA ASP A 9 33.92 -14.95 41.10
C ASP A 9 32.60 -15.58 40.59
N GLU A 10 32.25 -16.79 41.05
CA GLU A 10 30.98 -17.47 40.75
C GLU A 10 29.72 -16.75 41.30
N LEU A 11 29.85 -15.89 42.32
CA LEU A 11 28.72 -15.11 42.86
C LEU A 11 28.55 -13.74 42.18
N ALA A 12 29.58 -13.25 41.49
CA ALA A 12 29.47 -12.06 40.64
C ALA A 12 28.72 -12.35 39.32
N GLU A 13 28.66 -13.61 38.89
CA GLU A 13 27.85 -14.03 37.73
C GLU A 13 26.35 -14.14 38.03
N ILE A 14 25.93 -14.11 39.31
CA ILE A 14 24.51 -14.15 39.71
C ILE A 14 23.92 -12.73 39.92
N SER A 15 24.77 -11.72 40.12
CA SER A 15 24.36 -10.33 39.98
C SER A 15 24.35 -9.97 38.49
N GLY A 16 23.17 -10.03 37.88
CA GLY A 16 22.91 -9.64 36.50
C GLY A 16 23.34 -8.19 36.19
N GLU A 17 24.63 -7.98 35.96
CA GLU A 17 25.18 -6.77 35.37
C GLU A 17 24.76 -6.73 33.91
N GLU A 18 23.63 -6.05 33.72
CA GLU A 18 23.16 -5.45 32.49
C GLU A 18 23.19 -6.40 31.27
N GLU A 19 22.13 -7.19 31.14
CA GLU A 19 21.55 -7.49 29.83
C GLU A 19 21.36 -6.18 29.06
N ARG A 20 22.42 -5.73 28.39
CA ARG A 20 22.42 -4.57 27.50
C ARG A 20 21.44 -4.87 26.39
N ARG A 21 20.19 -4.44 26.57
CA ARG A 21 19.08 -4.54 25.61
C ARG A 21 19.63 -4.26 24.21
N PRO A 22 19.83 -5.28 23.36
CA PRO A 22 20.59 -5.14 22.10
C PRO A 22 19.87 -4.28 21.06
N TRP A 23 18.65 -3.84 21.36
CA TRP A 23 17.79 -3.04 20.49
C TRP A 23 17.83 -1.54 20.82
N ALA A 24 18.00 -1.14 22.09
CA ALA A 24 17.98 0.27 22.51
C ALA A 24 19.38 0.87 22.57
N SER A 25 19.97 1.17 21.42
CA SER A 25 21.19 2.00 21.41
C SER A 25 20.80 3.48 21.48
N TRP A 26 21.43 4.24 22.36
CA TRP A 26 21.20 5.69 22.50
C TRP A 26 21.21 6.47 21.16
N PRO A 27 22.12 6.18 20.18
CA PRO A 27 22.08 6.84 18.88
C PRO A 27 20.82 6.54 18.04
N LEU A 28 20.28 5.32 18.13
CA LEU A 28 19.03 4.97 17.47
C LEU A 28 17.86 5.71 18.11
N ALA A 29 17.80 5.74 19.45
CA ALA A 29 16.75 6.44 20.17
C ALA A 29 16.74 7.94 19.84
N LEU A 30 17.91 8.59 19.81
CA LEU A 30 18.04 9.99 19.40
C LEU A 30 17.60 10.20 17.95
N ALA A 31 18.04 9.35 17.03
CA ALA A 31 17.69 9.47 15.62
C ALA A 31 16.19 9.28 15.37
N VAL A 32 15.55 8.32 16.06
CA VAL A 32 14.09 8.14 16.05
C VAL A 32 13.41 9.39 16.61
N LEU A 33 13.84 9.91 17.76
CA LEU A 33 13.27 11.13 18.34
C LEU A 33 13.34 12.32 17.37
N VAL A 34 14.50 12.58 16.78
CA VAL A 34 14.69 13.67 15.81
C VAL A 34 13.80 13.49 14.59
N THR A 35 13.75 12.28 14.03
CA THR A 35 12.94 12.00 12.83
C THR A 35 11.46 12.13 13.14
N THR A 36 10.98 11.56 14.26
CA THR A 36 9.58 11.68 14.68
C THR A 36 9.20 13.14 14.95
N ALA A 37 10.06 13.91 15.62
CA ALA A 37 9.80 15.34 15.87
C ALA A 37 9.72 16.13 14.55
N ALA A 38 10.62 15.88 13.61
CA ALA A 38 10.59 16.48 12.28
C ALA A 38 9.33 16.10 11.50
N THR A 39 8.93 14.83 11.53
CA THR A 39 7.72 14.35 10.86
C THR A 39 6.46 14.95 11.47
N VAL A 40 6.33 14.95 12.81
CA VAL A 40 5.20 15.59 13.51
C VAL A 40 5.13 17.08 13.21
N TRP A 41 6.28 17.77 13.15
CA TRP A 41 6.34 19.18 12.76
C TRP A 41 5.84 19.41 11.33
N GLY A 42 6.29 18.58 10.39
CA GLY A 42 5.87 18.65 8.98
C GLY A 42 4.39 18.35 8.79
N TRP A 43 3.84 17.45 9.60
CA TRP A 43 2.45 16.98 9.51
C TRP A 43 1.48 17.71 10.45
N ARG A 44 1.93 18.76 11.14
CA ARG A 44 1.16 19.43 12.21
C ARG A 44 -0.25 19.87 11.82
N GLN A 45 -0.47 20.17 10.54
CA GLN A 45 -1.78 20.60 10.01
C GLN A 45 -2.78 19.44 9.87
N HIS A 46 -2.30 18.21 9.68
CA HIS A 46 -3.12 17.01 9.46
C HIS A 46 -3.29 16.12 10.69
N LEU A 47 -2.64 16.46 11.82
CA LEU A 47 -2.77 15.66 13.05
C LEU A 47 -4.22 15.61 13.56
N GLY A 48 -5.06 16.61 13.21
CA GLY A 48 -6.49 16.60 13.48
C GLY A 48 -7.24 15.59 12.62
N ASP A 49 -6.90 15.52 11.33
CA ASP A 49 -7.52 14.64 10.33
C ASP A 49 -7.25 13.15 10.60
N LEU A 50 -6.11 12.87 11.24
CA LEU A 50 -5.62 11.54 11.61
C LEU A 50 -6.07 11.06 12.99
N ARG A 51 -6.97 11.78 13.67
CA ARG A 51 -7.54 11.29 14.93
C ARG A 51 -8.34 10.00 14.67
N PRO A 52 -8.41 9.07 15.64
CA PRO A 52 -9.36 7.96 15.57
C PRO A 52 -10.78 8.51 15.35
N GLY A 53 -11.43 8.15 14.24
CA GLY A 53 -12.73 8.70 13.82
C GLY A 53 -12.67 9.97 12.93
N GLY A 54 -11.48 10.47 12.61
CA GLY A 54 -11.27 11.56 11.65
C GLY A 54 -11.56 11.15 10.20
N PRO A 55 -11.52 12.10 9.26
CA PRO A 55 -11.76 11.83 7.83
C PRO A 55 -10.68 10.97 7.18
N GLY A 56 -9.46 10.95 7.72
CA GLY A 56 -8.29 10.42 7.01
C GLY A 56 -7.78 11.42 5.97
N LEU A 57 -6.97 10.94 5.03
CA LEU A 57 -6.28 11.79 4.05
C LEU A 57 -6.53 11.35 2.62
N VAL A 58 -6.42 12.31 1.70
CA VAL A 58 -6.42 12.11 0.25
C VAL A 58 -5.22 12.84 -0.37
N GLY A 59 -4.80 12.39 -1.55
CA GLY A 59 -3.75 12.97 -2.36
C GLY A 59 -3.90 12.51 -3.82
N ASP A 60 -2.94 12.84 -4.67
CA ASP A 60 -3.01 12.54 -6.11
C ASP A 60 -3.18 11.04 -6.43
N GLU A 61 -2.62 10.16 -5.59
CA GLU A 61 -2.66 8.70 -5.75
C GLU A 61 -3.38 7.98 -4.60
N LEU A 62 -3.83 8.73 -3.59
CA LEU A 62 -4.61 8.25 -2.45
C LEU A 62 -6.02 8.85 -2.51
N GLY A 63 -7.00 8.04 -2.87
CA GLY A 63 -8.41 8.43 -2.79
C GLY A 63 -9.02 8.20 -1.40
N PRO A 64 -10.26 8.65 -1.20
CA PRO A 64 -10.94 8.54 0.09
C PRO A 64 -11.23 7.07 0.43
N ALA A 65 -10.77 6.64 1.61
CA ALA A 65 -10.99 5.29 2.14
C ALA A 65 -12.06 5.30 3.23
N ALA A 66 -13.30 5.59 2.85
CA ALA A 66 -14.46 5.63 3.73
C ALA A 66 -14.97 4.23 4.08
N THR A 67 -14.13 3.46 4.80
CA THR A 67 -14.51 2.12 5.25
C THR A 67 -13.81 1.69 6.55
N GLY A 68 -14.42 0.71 7.19
CA GLY A 68 -13.87 0.00 8.34
C GLY A 68 -13.23 -1.35 7.99
N PRO A 69 -12.78 -2.10 9.01
CA PRO A 69 -12.10 -3.39 8.81
C PRO A 69 -12.96 -4.45 8.13
N ALA A 70 -14.25 -4.48 8.45
CA ALA A 70 -15.19 -5.42 7.86
C ALA A 70 -15.42 -5.15 6.36
N GLY A 71 -15.36 -3.88 5.93
CA GLY A 71 -15.43 -3.51 4.52
C GLY A 71 -14.22 -4.05 3.76
N LEU A 72 -13.00 -3.77 4.22
CA LEU A 72 -11.78 -4.30 3.61
C LEU A 72 -11.76 -5.84 3.54
N TRP A 73 -12.21 -6.50 4.61
CA TRP A 73 -12.27 -7.97 4.66
C TRP A 73 -13.24 -8.54 3.61
N ARG A 74 -14.43 -7.96 3.50
CA ARG A 74 -15.44 -8.38 2.51
C ARG A 74 -14.98 -8.08 1.08
N SER A 75 -14.44 -6.89 0.82
CA SER A 75 -13.86 -6.54 -0.47
C SER A 75 -12.74 -7.50 -0.89
N ALA A 76 -12.03 -8.11 0.05
CA ALA A 76 -10.97 -9.07 -0.28
C ALA A 76 -11.46 -10.51 -0.54
N LEU A 77 -12.52 -10.96 0.14
CA LEU A 77 -12.90 -12.38 0.17
C LEU A 77 -14.23 -12.71 -0.51
N ASP A 78 -15.19 -11.79 -0.50
CA ASP A 78 -16.50 -12.02 -1.09
C ASP A 78 -16.39 -12.03 -2.62
N GLY A 79 -17.13 -12.91 -3.29
CA GLY A 79 -17.09 -13.12 -4.74
C GLY A 79 -17.52 -11.90 -5.56
N TRP A 80 -18.32 -11.02 -4.95
CA TRP A 80 -18.79 -9.75 -5.50
C TRP A 80 -18.28 -8.59 -4.64
N ARG A 81 -17.77 -7.53 -5.25
CA ARG A 81 -17.09 -6.42 -4.57
C ARG A 81 -17.15 -5.13 -5.39
N GLY A 82 -16.64 -4.01 -4.85
CA GLY A 82 -16.50 -2.74 -5.59
C GLY A 82 -17.60 -1.73 -5.30
N GLY A 83 -17.45 -0.51 -5.83
CA GLY A 83 -18.47 0.54 -5.71
C GLY A 83 -19.67 0.33 -6.65
N GLY A 84 -20.69 1.19 -6.54
CA GLY A 84 -21.84 1.17 -7.46
C GLY A 84 -22.64 -0.12 -7.42
N LEU A 85 -22.80 -0.77 -8.57
CA LEU A 85 -23.48 -2.05 -8.74
C LEU A 85 -22.59 -3.26 -8.43
N GLY A 86 -21.32 -3.03 -8.07
CA GLY A 86 -20.32 -4.05 -7.85
C GLY A 86 -19.87 -4.78 -9.12
N HIS A 87 -18.85 -5.60 -8.96
CA HIS A 87 -18.21 -6.39 -10.00
C HIS A 87 -17.51 -7.63 -9.41
N ASP A 88 -17.06 -8.54 -10.27
CA ASP A 88 -16.33 -9.76 -9.91
C ASP A 88 -14.80 -9.66 -10.09
N HIS A 89 -14.28 -8.52 -10.58
CA HIS A 89 -12.86 -8.31 -10.84
C HIS A 89 -11.98 -8.71 -9.66
N PRO A 90 -10.82 -9.36 -9.91
CA PRO A 90 -9.93 -9.83 -8.84
C PRO A 90 -9.69 -8.74 -7.78
N PRO A 91 -9.68 -9.10 -6.48
CA PRO A 91 -9.52 -8.09 -5.46
C PRO A 91 -8.11 -7.43 -5.51
N GLU A 92 -7.88 -6.43 -4.69
CA GLU A 92 -6.55 -5.83 -4.59
C GLU A 92 -5.69 -6.57 -3.53
N PRO A 93 -4.43 -6.95 -3.83
CA PRO A 93 -3.65 -7.82 -2.94
C PRO A 93 -3.32 -7.23 -1.55
N TRP A 94 -3.36 -5.91 -1.42
CA TRP A 94 -3.07 -5.19 -0.19
C TRP A 94 -4.24 -5.16 0.81
N LEU A 95 -5.46 -5.55 0.42
CA LEU A 95 -6.64 -5.42 1.28
C LEU A 95 -6.55 -6.25 2.56
N LEU A 96 -6.25 -7.54 2.45
CA LEU A 96 -6.15 -8.46 3.60
C LEU A 96 -5.07 -8.07 4.61
N PRO A 97 -3.80 -7.81 4.24
CA PRO A 97 -2.80 -7.42 5.22
C PRO A 97 -3.14 -6.07 5.89
N TRP A 98 -3.98 -5.25 5.24
CA TRP A 98 -4.37 -3.94 5.77
C TRP A 98 -5.56 -3.97 6.74
N THR A 99 -6.34 -5.06 6.79
CA THR A 99 -7.48 -5.16 7.74
C THR A 99 -7.01 -5.05 9.19
N ALA A 100 -5.86 -5.62 9.54
CA ALA A 100 -5.35 -5.64 10.92
C ALA A 100 -4.96 -4.23 11.44
N PRO A 101 -4.19 -3.41 10.71
CA PRO A 101 -3.99 -1.99 11.06
C PRO A 101 -5.31 -1.22 11.21
N THR A 102 -6.29 -1.48 10.33
CA THR A 102 -7.61 -0.83 10.41
C THR A 102 -8.38 -1.24 11.67
N LEU A 103 -8.30 -2.51 12.10
CA LEU A 103 -8.89 -2.97 13.36
C LEU A 103 -8.31 -2.22 14.58
N LEU A 104 -7.02 -1.89 14.56
CA LEU A 104 -6.40 -1.14 15.65
C LEU A 104 -6.96 0.28 15.73
N VAL A 105 -7.12 0.96 14.58
CA VAL A 105 -7.71 2.31 14.54
C VAL A 105 -9.15 2.28 15.03
N ASP A 106 -9.93 1.31 14.55
CA ASP A 106 -11.34 1.14 14.93
C ASP A 106 -11.48 0.85 16.43
N ALA A 107 -10.62 -0.02 16.99
CA ALA A 107 -10.59 -0.32 18.42
C ALA A 107 -10.24 0.90 19.28
N VAL A 108 -9.36 1.79 18.80
CA VAL A 108 -8.98 3.02 19.52
C VAL A 108 -10.07 4.10 19.43
N ALA A 109 -10.87 4.12 18.36
CA ALA A 109 -11.98 5.07 18.19
C ALA A 109 -13.11 4.85 19.20
N GLY A 110 -13.27 3.63 19.72
CA GLY A 110 -14.19 3.31 20.82
C GLY A 110 -15.58 2.83 20.37
N PRO A 111 -16.56 2.77 21.30
CA PRO A 111 -17.90 2.23 21.04
C PRO A 111 -18.66 3.14 20.07
N GLY A 112 -18.83 2.66 18.83
CA GLY A 112 -19.39 3.43 17.72
C GLY A 112 -18.66 3.22 16.40
N GLY A 113 -17.42 2.71 16.47
CA GLY A 113 -16.57 2.45 15.31
C GLY A 113 -16.10 3.73 14.62
N ALA A 114 -15.13 3.58 13.72
CA ALA A 114 -14.66 4.65 12.84
C ALA A 114 -15.00 4.29 11.39
N PRO A 115 -16.00 4.93 10.76
CA PRO A 115 -16.40 4.62 9.39
C PRO A 115 -15.26 4.85 8.38
N ASN A 116 -14.28 5.71 8.71
CA ASN A 116 -13.09 5.99 7.90
C ASN A 116 -11.80 5.37 8.48
N ALA A 117 -11.91 4.31 9.30
CA ALA A 117 -10.75 3.71 9.97
C ALA A 117 -9.64 3.32 8.99
N ALA A 118 -9.99 2.86 7.78
CA ALA A 118 -9.02 2.46 6.76
C ALA A 118 -8.19 3.66 6.29
N GLY A 119 -8.83 4.79 6.01
CA GLY A 119 -8.15 6.03 5.59
C GLY A 119 -7.26 6.61 6.68
N VAL A 120 -7.73 6.62 7.93
CA VAL A 120 -6.91 7.04 9.08
C VAL A 120 -5.71 6.11 9.26
N ALA A 121 -5.88 4.80 9.13
CA ALA A 121 -4.77 3.85 9.19
C ALA A 121 -3.73 4.13 8.10
N LEU A 122 -4.16 4.38 6.85
CA LEU A 122 -3.25 4.69 5.74
C LEU A 122 -2.47 5.98 6.03
N GLY A 123 -3.16 6.99 6.56
CA GLY A 123 -2.53 8.22 7.03
C GLY A 123 -1.52 8.00 8.16
N TRP A 124 -1.78 7.09 9.10
CA TRP A 124 -0.82 6.71 10.15
C TRP A 124 0.42 6.03 9.58
N LEU A 125 0.28 5.22 8.53
CA LEU A 125 1.42 4.62 7.84
C LEU A 125 2.30 5.68 7.17
N LEU A 126 1.68 6.63 6.46
CA LEU A 126 2.38 7.75 5.82
C LEU A 126 3.07 8.64 6.87
N LEU A 127 2.39 8.96 7.98
CA LEU A 127 2.96 9.70 9.10
C LEU A 127 4.14 8.95 9.75
N ALA A 128 4.04 7.61 9.87
CA ALA A 128 5.10 6.78 10.46
C ALA A 128 6.22 6.43 9.46
N ALA A 129 6.12 6.83 8.19
CA ALA A 129 6.98 6.32 7.14
C ALA A 129 8.46 6.66 7.37
N ALA A 130 8.80 7.93 7.63
CA ALA A 130 10.17 8.35 7.90
C ALA A 130 10.80 7.67 9.13
N PRO A 131 10.17 7.64 10.33
CA PRO A 131 10.77 6.95 11.48
C PRO A 131 10.87 5.43 11.28
N VAL A 132 9.91 4.79 10.60
CA VAL A 132 10.01 3.36 10.28
C VAL A 132 11.14 3.10 9.30
N ALA A 133 11.28 3.91 8.23
CA ALA A 133 12.39 3.82 7.28
C ALA A 133 13.75 3.95 7.98
N LEU A 134 13.86 4.87 8.94
CA LEU A 134 15.06 5.01 9.77
C LEU A 134 15.39 3.71 10.52
N VAL A 135 14.39 3.11 11.17
CA VAL A 135 14.59 1.88 11.96
C VAL A 135 15.00 0.73 11.05
N THR A 136 14.33 0.52 9.92
CA THR A 136 14.65 -0.57 8.99
C THR A 136 16.03 -0.42 8.36
N ALA A 137 16.41 0.81 7.97
CA ALA A 137 17.75 1.12 7.51
C ALA A 137 18.80 0.88 8.61
N TYR A 138 18.55 1.34 9.83
CA TYR A 138 19.47 1.13 10.96
C TYR A 138 19.71 -0.36 11.22
N LEU A 139 18.65 -1.17 11.19
CA LEU A 139 18.70 -2.62 11.37
C LEU A 139 19.48 -3.31 10.24
N ALA A 140 19.25 -2.92 8.98
CA ALA A 140 19.99 -3.42 7.83
C ALA A 140 21.49 -3.10 7.94
N LEU A 141 21.82 -1.86 8.31
CA LEU A 141 23.20 -1.38 8.47
C LEU A 141 23.96 -2.11 9.59
N ARG A 142 23.28 -2.76 10.54
CA ARG A 142 23.94 -3.63 11.55
C ARG A 142 24.71 -4.78 10.91
N ARG A 143 24.35 -5.20 9.70
CA ARG A 143 25.06 -6.26 8.95
C ARG A 143 26.34 -5.75 8.27
N VAL A 144 26.52 -4.44 8.22
CA VAL A 144 27.63 -3.79 7.50
C VAL A 144 28.63 -3.17 8.47
N THR A 145 28.16 -2.44 9.49
CA THR A 145 29.02 -1.72 10.43
C THR A 145 28.60 -1.94 11.89
N HIS A 146 29.61 -1.96 12.77
CA HIS A 146 29.43 -2.00 14.23
C HIS A 146 29.31 -0.59 14.85
N ARG A 147 29.63 0.47 14.09
CA ARG A 147 29.65 1.86 14.57
C ARG A 147 28.22 2.40 14.67
N ARG A 148 27.71 2.52 15.90
CA ARG A 148 26.30 2.86 16.17
C ARG A 148 25.89 4.23 15.61
N TRP A 149 26.77 5.23 15.69
CA TRP A 149 26.54 6.58 15.17
C TRP A 149 26.53 6.65 13.65
N LEU A 150 27.43 5.92 12.98
CA LEU A 150 27.43 5.81 11.52
C LEU A 150 26.09 5.24 11.01
N ARG A 151 25.58 4.20 11.67
CA ARG A 151 24.27 3.62 11.34
C ARG A 151 23.16 4.64 11.50
N ALA A 152 23.16 5.40 12.60
CA ALA A 152 22.15 6.42 12.85
C ALA A 152 22.18 7.52 11.78
N ALA A 153 23.36 8.04 11.45
CA ALA A 153 23.49 9.11 10.46
C ALA A 153 23.06 8.67 9.05
N LEU A 154 23.48 7.48 8.59
CA LEU A 154 23.06 6.97 7.29
C LEU A 154 21.56 6.63 7.26
N ALA A 155 21.00 6.13 8.37
CA ALA A 155 19.57 5.85 8.47
C ALA A 155 18.71 7.13 8.52
N LEU A 156 19.21 8.23 9.10
CA LEU A 156 18.59 9.56 8.99
C LEU A 156 18.50 9.99 7.53
N GLY A 157 19.57 9.79 6.76
CA GLY A 157 19.56 10.07 5.33
C GLY A 157 18.56 9.25 4.53
N TRP A 158 18.45 7.97 4.87
CA TRP A 158 17.43 7.09 4.29
C TRP A 158 16.01 7.57 4.59
N ALA A 159 15.74 8.02 5.82
CA ALA A 159 14.44 8.53 6.24
C ALA A 159 14.00 9.83 5.52
N GLY A 160 14.95 10.58 4.95
CA GLY A 160 14.68 11.76 4.14
C GLY A 160 14.87 11.54 2.64
N ALA A 161 15.10 10.31 2.18
CA ALA A 161 15.44 10.03 0.79
C ALA A 161 14.32 10.45 -0.17
N THR A 162 14.68 11.03 -1.31
CA THR A 162 13.73 11.58 -2.29
C THR A 162 12.62 10.59 -2.70
N PRO A 163 12.88 9.29 -2.94
CA PRO A 163 11.83 8.32 -3.21
C PRO A 163 10.74 8.25 -2.13
N LEU A 164 11.09 8.35 -0.85
CA LEU A 164 10.14 8.34 0.24
C LEU A 164 9.34 9.63 0.32
N VAL A 165 10.03 10.77 0.20
CA VAL A 165 9.43 12.10 0.28
C VAL A 165 8.38 12.28 -0.82
N SER A 166 8.73 11.98 -2.08
CA SER A 166 7.80 12.08 -3.21
C SER A 166 6.64 11.09 -3.10
N ALA A 167 6.90 9.83 -2.71
CA ALA A 167 5.81 8.86 -2.53
C ALA A 167 4.85 9.28 -1.41
N THR A 168 5.35 9.90 -0.35
CA THR A 168 4.53 10.39 0.76
C THR A 168 3.71 11.61 0.35
N GLN A 169 4.30 12.53 -0.43
CA GLN A 169 3.61 13.71 -0.98
C GLN A 169 2.43 13.34 -1.86
N ASP A 170 2.63 12.40 -2.77
CA ASP A 170 1.61 11.98 -3.73
C ASP A 170 0.56 11.03 -3.11
N GLY A 171 0.75 10.56 -1.87
CA GLY A 171 -0.09 9.53 -1.26
C GLY A 171 0.13 8.11 -1.80
N ARG A 172 1.29 7.83 -2.41
CA ARG A 172 1.66 6.53 -2.99
C ARG A 172 2.04 5.50 -1.92
N VAL A 173 1.05 4.89 -1.29
CA VAL A 173 1.28 3.98 -0.14
C VAL A 173 2.11 2.75 -0.51
N GLY A 174 1.87 2.12 -1.66
CA GLY A 174 2.64 0.93 -2.06
C GLY A 174 4.14 1.21 -2.21
N PRO A 175 4.55 2.24 -2.98
CA PRO A 175 5.94 2.65 -3.04
C PRO A 175 6.55 3.08 -1.69
N VAL A 176 5.76 3.68 -0.78
CA VAL A 176 6.20 3.90 0.61
C VAL A 176 6.56 2.58 1.27
N VAL A 177 5.68 1.56 1.24
CA VAL A 177 5.94 0.23 1.80
C VAL A 177 7.22 -0.39 1.22
N VAL A 178 7.43 -0.29 -0.10
CA VAL A 178 8.68 -0.75 -0.75
C VAL A 178 9.89 -0.07 -0.13
N HIS A 179 9.84 1.25 0.03
CA HIS A 179 10.92 2.03 0.62
C HIS A 179 11.22 1.64 2.07
N LEU A 180 10.18 1.41 2.89
CA LEU A 180 10.34 1.00 4.28
C LEU A 180 11.11 -0.31 4.39
N VAL A 181 10.81 -1.30 3.54
CA VAL A 181 11.35 -2.67 3.66
C VAL A 181 12.64 -2.87 2.85
N ALA A 182 12.90 -2.06 1.82
CA ALA A 182 14.03 -2.25 0.89
C ALA A 182 15.41 -2.48 1.55
N PRO A 183 15.85 -1.73 2.59
CA PRO A 183 17.13 -1.97 3.24
C PRO A 183 17.24 -3.38 3.83
N LEU A 184 16.15 -3.88 4.42
CA LEU A 184 16.10 -5.22 5.02
C LEU A 184 16.11 -6.31 3.95
N LEU A 185 15.38 -6.11 2.83
CA LEU A 185 15.38 -7.06 1.72
C LEU A 185 16.78 -7.20 1.13
N VAL A 186 17.43 -6.08 0.79
CA VAL A 186 18.79 -6.09 0.21
C VAL A 186 19.78 -6.76 1.18
N ALA A 187 19.72 -6.41 2.48
CA ALA A 187 20.56 -7.06 3.48
C ALA A 187 20.30 -8.58 3.58
N GLY A 188 19.04 -9.00 3.45
CA GLY A 188 18.60 -10.39 3.41
C GLY A 188 19.23 -11.19 2.26
N TYR A 189 19.17 -10.64 1.03
CA TYR A 189 19.81 -11.25 -0.15
C TYR A 189 21.33 -11.35 -0.01
N VAL A 190 21.98 -10.32 0.53
CA VAL A 190 23.43 -10.35 0.81
C VAL A 190 23.78 -11.45 1.83
N VAL A 191 22.95 -11.65 2.86
CA VAL A 191 23.13 -12.72 3.85
C VAL A 191 22.93 -14.09 3.22
N ALA A 192 21.91 -14.26 2.39
CA ALA A 192 21.60 -15.51 1.70
C ALA A 192 22.74 -15.97 0.77
N ALA A 193 23.41 -15.03 0.11
CA ALA A 193 24.53 -15.28 -0.79
C ALA A 193 25.84 -15.73 -0.08
N THR A 194 25.90 -15.71 1.26
CA THR A 194 27.09 -16.12 2.01
C THR A 194 27.24 -17.65 2.09
N ARG A 195 28.48 -18.14 2.10
CA ARG A 195 28.80 -19.58 2.02
C ARG A 195 28.43 -20.40 3.26
N GLY A 196 28.38 -19.79 4.44
CA GLY A 196 28.21 -20.52 5.70
C GLY A 196 26.77 -20.93 6.00
N GLY A 197 26.61 -22.02 6.76
CA GLY A 197 25.33 -22.53 7.30
C GLY A 197 24.78 -21.74 8.50
N GLY A 198 23.78 -22.29 9.20
CA GLY A 198 23.30 -21.79 10.49
C GLY A 198 21.82 -21.41 10.52
N THR A 199 21.16 -21.68 11.65
CA THR A 199 19.71 -21.45 11.87
C THR A 199 19.33 -19.98 11.66
N ARG A 200 20.14 -19.04 12.17
CA ARG A 200 19.92 -17.59 12.01
C ARG A 200 19.96 -17.13 10.54
N ARG A 201 20.76 -17.77 9.70
CA ARG A 201 20.81 -17.44 8.25
C ARG A 201 19.61 -18.03 7.54
N THR A 202 19.22 -19.26 7.87
CA THR A 202 17.98 -19.86 7.38
C THR A 202 16.77 -19.00 7.74
N ALA A 203 16.67 -18.57 9.00
CA ALA A 203 15.63 -17.66 9.46
C ALA A 203 15.61 -16.34 8.68
N ALA A 204 16.77 -15.75 8.42
CA ALA A 204 16.87 -14.55 7.59
C ALA A 204 16.38 -14.77 6.15
N VAL A 205 16.59 -15.94 5.55
CA VAL A 205 16.09 -16.27 4.19
C VAL A 205 14.57 -16.32 4.18
N PHE A 206 13.95 -17.03 5.12
CA PHE A 206 12.49 -17.10 5.23
C PHE A 206 11.87 -15.74 5.57
N ALA A 207 12.50 -14.96 6.47
CA ALA A 207 12.10 -13.58 6.76
C ALA A 207 12.20 -12.68 5.51
N THR A 208 13.23 -12.86 4.68
CA THR A 208 13.39 -12.10 3.43
C THR A 208 12.32 -12.49 2.41
N ALA A 209 12.05 -13.79 2.24
CA ALA A 209 11.00 -14.26 1.34
C ALA A 209 9.61 -13.77 1.77
N LEU A 210 9.31 -13.80 3.08
CA LEU A 210 8.10 -13.23 3.65
C LEU A 210 8.04 -11.71 3.41
N GLY A 211 9.13 -10.99 3.65
CA GLY A 211 9.22 -9.55 3.39
C GLY A 211 8.95 -9.21 1.92
N VAL A 212 9.50 -10.00 0.98
CA VAL A 212 9.22 -9.84 -0.46
C VAL A 212 7.73 -10.08 -0.74
N ALA A 213 7.13 -11.15 -0.22
CA ALA A 213 5.71 -11.44 -0.43
C ALA A 213 4.80 -10.33 0.10
N LEU A 214 5.05 -9.87 1.33
CA LEU A 214 4.31 -8.77 1.95
C LEU A 214 4.46 -7.47 1.17
N THR A 215 5.66 -7.14 0.68
CA THR A 215 5.87 -5.94 -0.15
C THR A 215 5.21 -6.09 -1.53
N ALA A 216 5.24 -7.28 -2.12
CA ALA A 216 4.64 -7.57 -3.41
C ALA A 216 3.10 -7.50 -3.41
N GLN A 217 2.45 -7.63 -2.25
CA GLN A 217 1.01 -7.35 -2.10
C GLN A 217 0.67 -5.88 -2.39
N TRP A 218 1.64 -4.96 -2.25
CA TRP A 218 1.45 -3.55 -2.55
C TRP A 218 1.99 -3.17 -3.91
N VAL A 219 3.17 -3.68 -4.27
CA VAL A 219 3.85 -3.40 -5.53
C VAL A 219 4.40 -4.72 -6.09
N PRO A 220 3.61 -5.45 -6.91
CA PRO A 220 4.01 -6.75 -7.47
C PRO A 220 5.33 -6.72 -8.23
N LEU A 221 5.70 -5.57 -8.81
CA LEU A 221 6.94 -5.37 -9.57
C LEU A 221 8.20 -5.78 -8.77
N VAL A 222 8.17 -5.71 -7.43
CA VAL A 222 9.29 -6.13 -6.57
C VAL A 222 9.62 -7.62 -6.72
N LEU A 223 8.65 -8.46 -7.14
CA LEU A 223 8.88 -9.88 -7.42
C LEU A 223 9.92 -10.08 -8.52
N VAL A 224 10.01 -9.19 -9.52
CA VAL A 224 10.93 -9.33 -10.65
C VAL A 224 12.40 -9.29 -10.19
N PRO A 225 12.91 -8.19 -9.60
CA PRO A 225 14.30 -8.15 -9.13
C PRO A 225 14.56 -9.14 -7.99
N ALA A 226 13.57 -9.41 -7.13
CA ALA A 226 13.68 -10.43 -6.07
C ALA A 226 13.92 -11.83 -6.65
N THR A 227 13.11 -12.24 -7.64
CA THR A 227 13.23 -13.55 -8.29
C THR A 227 14.56 -13.65 -9.04
N VAL A 228 14.95 -12.61 -9.79
CA VAL A 228 16.25 -12.56 -10.49
C VAL A 228 17.40 -12.71 -9.49
N ALA A 229 17.38 -11.97 -8.37
CA ALA A 229 18.40 -12.09 -7.33
C ALA A 229 18.43 -13.49 -6.71
N GLY A 230 17.27 -14.10 -6.43
CA GLY A 230 17.16 -15.47 -5.94
C GLY A 230 17.75 -16.49 -6.92
N VAL A 231 17.43 -16.36 -8.21
CA VAL A 231 17.99 -17.19 -9.30
C VAL A 231 19.50 -17.00 -9.41
N LEU A 232 20.02 -15.78 -9.33
CA LEU A 232 21.46 -15.55 -9.34
C LEU A 232 22.16 -16.22 -8.15
N VAL A 233 21.57 -16.17 -6.95
CA VAL A 233 22.08 -16.91 -5.78
C VAL A 233 21.99 -18.43 -5.99
N LEU A 234 20.93 -18.92 -6.63
CA LEU A 234 20.74 -20.33 -6.97
C LEU A 234 21.82 -20.83 -7.94
N LEU A 235 22.12 -20.06 -8.99
CA LEU A 235 23.04 -20.46 -10.06
C LEU A 235 24.50 -20.25 -9.66
N LEU A 236 24.83 -19.10 -9.07
CA LEU A 236 26.21 -18.68 -8.77
C LEU A 236 26.64 -18.99 -7.32
N GLY A 237 25.69 -19.34 -6.45
CA GLY A 237 25.97 -19.64 -5.05
C GLY A 237 26.65 -20.99 -4.81
N SER A 238 27.35 -21.09 -3.68
CA SER A 238 27.85 -22.37 -3.15
C SER A 238 26.71 -23.35 -2.84
N ARG A 239 26.97 -24.67 -2.75
CA ARG A 239 25.93 -25.70 -2.47
C ARG A 239 24.94 -25.29 -1.36
N GLY A 240 25.42 -24.75 -0.23
CA GLY A 240 24.57 -24.30 0.88
C GLY A 240 23.80 -22.99 0.66
N ALA A 241 24.17 -22.20 -0.35
CA ALA A 241 23.46 -20.99 -0.76
C ALA A 241 22.44 -21.26 -1.87
N ARG A 242 22.63 -22.32 -2.66
CA ARG A 242 21.75 -22.65 -3.80
C ARG A 242 20.30 -22.84 -3.39
N TRP A 243 20.03 -23.68 -2.39
CA TRP A 243 18.66 -23.90 -1.90
C TRP A 243 18.04 -22.61 -1.34
N ARG A 244 18.83 -21.71 -0.73
CA ARG A 244 18.35 -20.41 -0.27
C ARG A 244 17.94 -19.53 -1.45
N GLY A 245 18.72 -19.56 -2.53
CA GLY A 245 18.37 -18.92 -3.79
C GLY A 245 17.06 -19.45 -4.36
N ALA A 246 16.85 -20.78 -4.33
CA ALA A 246 15.58 -21.39 -4.73
C ALA A 246 14.40 -20.93 -3.86
N VAL A 247 14.57 -20.89 -2.52
CA VAL A 247 13.54 -20.38 -1.61
C VAL A 247 13.22 -18.91 -1.92
N LEU A 248 14.23 -18.06 -2.10
CA LEU A 248 14.01 -16.64 -2.42
C LEU A 248 13.36 -16.42 -3.80
N ALA A 249 13.60 -17.33 -4.75
CA ALA A 249 13.01 -17.26 -6.08
C ALA A 249 11.57 -17.78 -6.14
N ALA A 250 11.22 -18.79 -5.33
CA ALA A 250 9.93 -19.50 -5.46
C ALA A 250 8.93 -19.19 -4.34
N LEU A 251 9.40 -19.10 -3.08
CA LEU A 251 8.51 -18.96 -1.92
C LEU A 251 7.65 -17.68 -1.96
N PRO A 252 8.16 -16.50 -2.39
CA PRO A 252 7.32 -15.30 -2.49
C PRO A 252 6.10 -15.50 -3.41
N TRP A 253 6.28 -16.18 -4.55
CA TRP A 253 5.18 -16.51 -5.45
C TRP A 253 4.18 -17.49 -4.82
N ALA A 254 4.68 -18.49 -4.10
CA ALA A 254 3.82 -19.46 -3.40
C ALA A 254 2.99 -18.80 -2.28
N LEU A 255 3.52 -17.77 -1.61
CA LEU A 255 2.77 -17.00 -0.59
C LEU A 255 1.68 -16.11 -1.21
N LEU A 256 1.80 -15.78 -2.50
CA LEU A 256 0.82 -14.99 -3.26
C LEU A 256 -0.14 -15.87 -4.06
N LEU A 257 -0.25 -17.16 -3.73
CA LEU A 257 -1.11 -18.13 -4.40
C LEU A 257 -2.55 -17.64 -4.71
N PRO A 258 -3.25 -16.93 -3.81
CA PRO A 258 -4.62 -16.46 -4.09
C PRO A 258 -4.70 -15.45 -5.25
N TRP A 259 -3.59 -14.79 -5.56
CA TRP A 259 -3.48 -13.70 -6.53
C TRP A 259 -2.85 -14.13 -7.86
N LEU A 260 -2.20 -15.30 -7.89
CA LEU A 260 -1.56 -15.81 -9.11
C LEU A 260 -2.52 -15.92 -10.30
N PRO A 261 -3.78 -16.37 -10.16
CA PRO A 261 -4.70 -16.42 -11.28
C PRO A 261 -4.91 -15.05 -11.94
N ALA A 262 -5.05 -13.99 -11.14
CA ALA A 262 -5.22 -12.62 -11.66
C ALA A 262 -3.98 -12.14 -12.42
N LEU A 263 -2.77 -12.42 -11.91
CA LEU A 263 -1.52 -12.08 -12.58
C LEU A 263 -1.28 -12.89 -13.87
N LEU A 264 -1.81 -14.11 -13.95
CA LEU A 264 -1.69 -14.94 -15.14
C LEU A 264 -2.68 -14.51 -16.24
N THR A 265 -3.88 -14.08 -15.86
CA THR A 265 -4.87 -13.52 -16.79
C THR A 265 -4.42 -12.15 -17.29
N ASP A 266 -3.97 -11.28 -16.38
CA ASP A 266 -3.60 -9.89 -16.66
C ASP A 266 -2.15 -9.60 -16.23
N PRO A 267 -1.14 -10.01 -17.02
CA PRO A 267 0.26 -9.89 -16.63
C PRO A 267 0.74 -8.44 -16.48
N VAL A 268 0.04 -7.47 -17.06
CA VAL A 268 0.33 -6.03 -16.91
C VAL A 268 0.22 -5.59 -15.44
N ARG A 269 -0.64 -6.25 -14.64
CA ARG A 269 -0.78 -5.99 -13.19
C ARG A 269 0.50 -6.26 -12.41
N LEU A 270 1.43 -7.07 -12.94
CA LEU A 270 2.76 -7.24 -12.34
C LEU A 270 3.57 -5.95 -12.30
N LEU A 271 3.31 -5.02 -13.23
CA LEU A 271 4.03 -3.75 -13.36
C LEU A 271 3.32 -2.59 -12.64
N GLY A 272 2.16 -2.84 -12.04
CA GLY A 272 1.38 -1.87 -11.27
C GLY A 272 1.54 -2.01 -9.76
N GLY A 273 0.42 -1.85 -9.05
CA GLY A 273 0.31 -1.84 -7.60
C GLY A 273 -0.23 -0.51 -7.06
N ALA A 274 -0.56 -0.53 -5.77
CA ALA A 274 -1.18 0.56 -5.02
C ALA A 274 -0.37 1.87 -5.06
N GLY A 275 -0.70 2.78 -5.98
CA GLY A 275 0.01 4.04 -6.21
C GLY A 275 1.34 3.88 -6.98
N ALA A 276 1.57 2.73 -7.62
CA ALA A 276 2.82 2.41 -8.32
C ALA A 276 2.77 2.67 -9.84
N THR A 277 1.77 3.41 -10.31
CA THR A 277 1.57 3.76 -11.73
C THR A 277 1.49 5.28 -11.93
N VAL A 278 1.72 5.73 -13.15
CA VAL A 278 1.57 7.12 -13.59
C VAL A 278 0.92 7.12 -14.96
N ALA A 279 -0.05 8.01 -15.19
CA ALA A 279 -0.50 8.33 -16.54
C ALA A 279 0.19 9.61 -17.04
N ALA A 280 0.71 9.58 -18.27
CA ALA A 280 1.42 10.71 -18.86
C ALA A 280 0.98 10.93 -20.32
N PRO A 281 0.97 12.18 -20.80
CA PRO A 281 0.57 12.49 -22.17
C PRO A 281 1.59 12.02 -23.21
N ALA A 282 2.85 11.84 -22.82
CA ALA A 282 3.92 11.36 -23.69
C ALA A 282 5.00 10.64 -22.89
N LEU A 283 5.80 9.85 -23.59
CA LEU A 283 6.97 9.17 -23.05
C LEU A 283 8.26 9.93 -23.42
N PRO A 284 9.30 9.92 -22.55
CA PRO A 284 9.33 9.33 -21.22
C PRO A 284 8.52 10.13 -20.18
N ALA A 285 7.84 9.43 -19.27
CA ALA A 285 7.07 10.04 -18.18
C ALA A 285 7.97 10.46 -17.01
N GLY A 286 8.05 11.74 -16.69
CA GLY A 286 8.76 12.25 -15.51
C GLY A 286 10.20 12.74 -15.75
N ALA A 287 11.05 12.60 -14.74
CA ALA A 287 12.36 13.23 -14.68
C ALA A 287 13.32 12.75 -15.79
N PRO A 288 14.26 13.61 -16.24
CA PRO A 288 15.28 13.21 -17.20
C PRO A 288 16.18 12.13 -16.62
N ALA A 289 16.75 11.28 -17.49
CA ALA A 289 17.48 10.07 -17.11
C ALA A 289 18.60 10.30 -16.08
N TRP A 290 19.29 11.44 -16.18
CA TRP A 290 20.39 11.78 -15.29
C TRP A 290 19.92 12.11 -13.86
N GLN A 291 18.72 12.69 -13.69
CA GLN A 291 18.11 12.90 -12.37
C GLN A 291 17.64 11.57 -11.77
N THR A 292 17.04 10.70 -12.58
CA THR A 292 16.68 9.33 -12.17
C THR A 292 17.93 8.53 -11.74
N ALA A 293 19.06 8.69 -12.45
CA ALA A 293 20.35 8.11 -12.06
C ALA A 293 20.84 8.57 -10.69
N LEU A 294 20.42 9.76 -10.26
CA LEU A 294 20.69 10.35 -8.95
C LEU A 294 19.50 10.20 -7.98
N LEU A 295 18.70 9.14 -8.17
CA LEU A 295 17.63 8.70 -7.28
C LEU A 295 16.45 9.67 -7.14
N VAL A 296 16.20 10.53 -8.14
CA VAL A 296 15.01 11.38 -8.20
C VAL A 296 13.87 10.65 -8.93
N PRO A 297 12.75 10.34 -8.24
CA PRO A 297 11.56 9.76 -8.88
C PRO A 297 10.66 10.86 -9.47
N GLY A 298 9.66 10.45 -10.26
CA GLY A 298 8.54 11.33 -10.61
C GLY A 298 8.96 12.56 -11.41
N ALA A 299 8.51 13.75 -11.00
CA ALA A 299 8.77 15.01 -11.71
C ALA A 299 10.24 15.47 -11.63
N ALA A 300 10.68 16.24 -12.64
CA ALA A 300 12.03 16.79 -12.66
C ALA A 300 12.20 17.88 -11.58
N LEU A 301 13.36 17.88 -10.92
CA LEU A 301 13.76 18.95 -10.00
C LEU A 301 14.57 20.01 -10.74
N ASP A 302 14.40 21.29 -10.37
CA ASP A 302 15.29 22.36 -10.81
C ASP A 302 16.62 22.26 -10.04
N PRO A 303 17.76 21.99 -10.71
CA PRO A 303 19.05 21.82 -10.04
C PRO A 303 19.57 23.08 -9.33
N SER A 304 19.00 24.24 -9.65
CA SER A 304 19.34 25.53 -9.02
C SER A 304 18.58 25.80 -7.71
N ASP A 305 17.48 25.09 -7.45
CA ASP A 305 16.73 25.19 -6.19
C ASP A 305 17.40 24.34 -5.10
N LEU A 306 17.30 24.80 -3.85
CA LEU A 306 17.76 24.06 -2.67
C LEU A 306 17.03 22.71 -2.52
N SER A 307 15.83 22.58 -3.09
CA SER A 307 15.10 21.31 -3.14
C SER A 307 15.84 20.21 -3.92
N ALA A 308 16.77 20.58 -4.82
CA ALA A 308 17.61 19.64 -5.54
C ALA A 308 18.90 19.26 -4.78
N ALA A 309 19.16 19.78 -3.59
CA ALA A 309 20.32 19.37 -2.78
C ALA A 309 20.44 17.83 -2.56
N PRO A 310 19.35 17.04 -2.39
CA PRO A 310 19.42 15.59 -2.26
C PRO A 310 19.98 14.88 -3.51
N LEU A 311 19.80 15.46 -4.70
CA LEU A 311 20.36 14.94 -5.95
C LEU A 311 21.90 14.91 -5.89
N TRP A 312 22.50 15.97 -5.37
CA TRP A 312 23.96 16.06 -5.22
C TRP A 312 24.48 15.15 -4.11
N ALA A 313 23.69 14.94 -3.05
CA ALA A 313 24.01 13.95 -2.03
C ALA A 313 24.02 12.51 -2.60
N ALA A 314 23.11 12.18 -3.51
CA ALA A 314 23.10 10.89 -4.19
C ALA A 314 24.37 10.67 -5.05
N LEU A 315 24.90 11.72 -5.68
CA LEU A 315 26.18 11.66 -6.40
C LEU A 315 27.35 11.28 -5.48
N VAL A 316 27.39 11.84 -4.27
CA VAL A 316 28.39 11.50 -3.25
C VAL A 316 28.24 10.04 -2.80
N ALA A 317 27.01 9.55 -2.63
CA ALA A 317 26.74 8.16 -2.28
C ALA A 317 27.20 7.20 -3.39
N TRP A 318 26.94 7.51 -4.66
CA TRP A 318 27.44 6.75 -5.80
C TRP A 318 28.97 6.69 -5.82
N ALA A 319 29.65 7.83 -5.65
CA ALA A 319 31.11 7.87 -5.61
C ALA A 319 31.67 7.00 -4.46
N ALA A 320 31.06 7.07 -3.27
CA ALA A 320 31.45 6.25 -2.12
C ALA A 320 31.20 4.75 -2.36
N ALA A 321 30.07 4.38 -2.95
CA ALA A 321 29.73 3.00 -3.29
C ALA A 321 30.69 2.41 -4.34
N LEU A 322 31.03 3.18 -5.37
CA LEU A 322 32.02 2.79 -6.37
C LEU A 322 33.42 2.64 -5.74
N ALA A 323 33.83 3.58 -4.89
CA ALA A 323 35.09 3.47 -4.15
C ALA A 323 35.11 2.25 -3.21
N ALA A 324 33.96 1.85 -2.66
CA ALA A 324 33.84 0.65 -1.85
C ALA A 324 34.23 -0.64 -2.60
N THR A 325 34.02 -0.69 -3.93
CA THR A 325 34.38 -1.85 -4.76
C THR A 325 35.89 -2.08 -4.84
N LEU A 326 36.68 -1.02 -4.66
CA LEU A 326 38.14 -1.04 -4.64
C LEU A 326 38.72 -1.54 -3.30
N LEU A 327 37.86 -1.77 -2.29
CA LEU A 327 38.31 -2.29 -1.00
C LEU A 327 38.84 -3.73 -1.14
N PRO A 328 39.94 -4.08 -0.45
CA PRO A 328 40.52 -5.41 -0.57
C PRO A 328 39.61 -6.50 0.03
N GLY A 329 39.69 -7.70 -0.57
CA GLY A 329 39.16 -8.93 0.00
C GLY A 329 37.65 -9.13 -0.13
N ARG A 330 37.00 -9.57 0.96
CA ARG A 330 35.55 -9.88 0.95
C ARG A 330 34.68 -8.61 0.91
N SER A 331 35.17 -7.49 1.41
CA SER A 331 34.40 -6.24 1.45
C SER A 331 34.22 -5.60 0.09
N GLY A 332 35.26 -5.53 -0.75
CA GLY A 332 35.13 -5.05 -2.12
C GLY A 332 34.20 -5.91 -2.96
N ARG A 333 34.26 -7.23 -2.81
CA ARG A 333 33.31 -8.15 -3.48
C ARG A 333 31.87 -7.93 -3.03
N ARG A 334 31.62 -7.76 -1.73
CA ARG A 334 30.28 -7.44 -1.21
C ARG A 334 29.79 -6.10 -1.74
N ALA A 335 30.65 -5.08 -1.74
CA ALA A 335 30.35 -3.78 -2.33
C ALA A 335 30.06 -3.89 -3.83
N GLY A 336 30.82 -4.68 -4.59
CA GLY A 336 30.58 -4.93 -6.00
C GLY A 336 29.20 -5.55 -6.27
N VAL A 337 28.79 -6.55 -5.47
CA VAL A 337 27.45 -7.14 -5.57
C VAL A 337 26.36 -6.10 -5.26
N LEU A 338 26.55 -5.26 -4.24
CA LEU A 338 25.62 -4.18 -3.90
C LEU A 338 25.55 -3.11 -5.00
N VAL A 339 26.68 -2.74 -5.61
CA VAL A 339 26.71 -1.79 -6.73
C VAL A 339 26.02 -2.39 -7.96
N VAL A 340 26.22 -3.67 -8.26
CA VAL A 340 25.47 -4.36 -9.33
C VAL A 340 23.97 -4.36 -9.04
N GLY A 341 23.57 -4.67 -7.80
CA GLY A 341 22.17 -4.57 -7.37
C GLY A 341 21.60 -3.16 -7.52
N ALA A 342 22.38 -2.14 -7.16
CA ALA A 342 22.01 -0.74 -7.35
C ALA A 342 21.81 -0.39 -8.83
N LEU A 343 22.72 -0.82 -9.70
CA LEU A 343 22.63 -0.61 -11.14
C LEU A 343 21.45 -1.35 -11.78
N LEU A 344 21.13 -2.57 -11.33
CA LEU A 344 19.96 -3.32 -11.80
C LEU A 344 18.65 -2.63 -11.38
N GLY A 345 18.54 -2.20 -10.12
CA GLY A 345 17.39 -1.41 -9.66
C GLY A 345 17.27 -0.08 -10.42
N LEU A 346 18.39 0.60 -10.66
CA LEU A 346 18.41 1.82 -11.45
C LEU A 346 18.01 1.57 -12.91
N LEU A 347 18.46 0.48 -13.53
CA LEU A 347 18.07 0.10 -14.89
C LEU A 347 16.55 -0.08 -14.98
N LEU A 348 15.94 -0.81 -14.03
CA LEU A 348 14.49 -0.97 -13.99
C LEU A 348 13.78 0.38 -13.78
N ALA A 349 14.30 1.25 -12.91
CA ALA A 349 13.77 2.59 -12.71
C ALA A 349 13.89 3.49 -13.95
N LEU A 350 14.94 3.32 -14.77
CA LEU A 350 15.11 4.04 -16.04
C LEU A 350 14.18 3.48 -17.13
N LEU A 351 13.87 2.19 -17.12
CA LEU A 351 12.94 1.57 -18.06
C LEU A 351 11.48 1.90 -17.75
N ALA A 352 11.12 1.98 -16.46
CA ALA A 352 9.75 2.23 -15.99
C ALA A 352 9.03 3.41 -16.69
N PRO A 353 9.59 4.63 -16.76
CA PRO A 353 8.92 5.76 -17.42
C PRO A 353 8.98 5.73 -18.96
N ARG A 354 9.69 4.76 -19.54
CA ARG A 354 9.88 4.61 -20.99
C ARG A 354 9.03 3.47 -21.56
N ALA A 355 8.57 2.57 -20.71
CA ALA A 355 7.74 1.43 -21.09
C ALA A 355 6.26 1.80 -20.93
N GLY A 356 5.62 2.19 -22.03
CA GLY A 356 4.17 2.36 -22.06
C GLY A 356 3.47 1.02 -21.87
N LEU A 357 2.67 0.91 -20.81
CA LEU A 357 1.91 -0.30 -20.47
C LEU A 357 0.58 -0.39 -21.23
N GLY A 358 0.07 0.76 -21.67
CA GLY A 358 -1.19 0.90 -22.39
C GLY A 358 -1.66 2.36 -22.37
N VAL A 359 -2.69 2.66 -23.14
CA VAL A 359 -3.36 3.97 -23.13
C VAL A 359 -4.70 3.79 -22.44
N LEU A 360 -5.03 4.68 -21.50
CA LEU A 360 -6.31 4.61 -20.80
C LEU A 360 -7.46 4.83 -21.79
N PRO A 361 -8.45 3.92 -21.83
CA PRO A 361 -9.59 4.05 -22.73
C PRO A 361 -10.52 5.21 -22.32
N ALA A 362 -11.33 5.67 -23.27
CA ALA A 362 -12.38 6.67 -23.03
C ALA A 362 -13.34 6.19 -21.93
N GLY A 363 -13.71 7.07 -21.00
CA GLY A 363 -14.53 6.75 -19.82
C GLY A 363 -13.76 6.79 -18.50
N HIS A 364 -12.42 6.80 -18.53
CA HIS A 364 -11.59 7.07 -17.35
C HIS A 364 -11.26 8.57 -17.24
N ALA A 365 -11.02 9.06 -16.02
CA ALA A 365 -10.68 10.47 -15.77
C ALA A 365 -9.39 10.91 -16.51
N GLU A 366 -8.47 9.98 -16.75
CA GLU A 366 -7.18 10.19 -17.41
C GLU A 366 -7.14 9.57 -18.81
N ALA A 367 -8.31 9.46 -19.47
CA ALA A 367 -8.45 8.86 -20.80
C ALA A 367 -7.48 9.50 -21.83
N GLY A 368 -6.90 8.65 -22.68
CA GLY A 368 -5.93 9.06 -23.70
C GLY A 368 -4.50 9.23 -23.19
N LEU A 369 -4.26 9.20 -21.86
CA LEU A 369 -2.92 9.20 -21.30
C LEU A 369 -2.29 7.80 -21.34
N THR A 370 -0.97 7.75 -21.52
CA THR A 370 -0.19 6.51 -21.52
C THR A 370 0.20 6.15 -20.09
N VAL A 371 -0.12 4.93 -19.67
CA VAL A 371 0.23 4.40 -18.35
C VAL A 371 1.67 3.89 -18.36
N THR A 372 2.42 4.22 -17.31
CA THR A 372 3.76 3.71 -17.03
C THR A 372 3.88 3.29 -15.57
N ALA A 373 4.87 2.44 -15.26
CA ALA A 373 5.20 2.15 -13.87
C ALA A 373 5.92 3.35 -13.23
N TRP A 374 5.61 3.64 -11.97
CA TRP A 374 6.30 4.68 -11.21
C TRP A 374 7.72 4.22 -10.84
N ASN A 375 8.72 5.02 -11.19
CA ASN A 375 10.12 4.62 -11.09
C ASN A 375 10.67 4.54 -9.66
N GLY A 376 10.06 5.24 -8.68
CA GLY A 376 10.66 5.39 -7.35
C GLY A 376 10.65 4.12 -6.49
N SER A 377 9.79 3.13 -6.79
CA SER A 377 9.84 1.81 -6.15
C SER A 377 11.19 1.13 -6.42
N MET A 378 11.64 1.15 -7.67
CA MET A 378 12.93 0.58 -8.08
C MET A 378 14.11 1.47 -7.66
N LEU A 379 13.93 2.79 -7.60
CA LEU A 379 14.94 3.69 -7.00
C LEU A 379 15.13 3.44 -5.50
N SER A 380 14.08 3.03 -4.78
CA SER A 380 14.22 2.63 -3.37
C SER A 380 15.06 1.34 -3.23
N VAL A 381 14.84 0.34 -4.08
CA VAL A 381 15.70 -0.87 -4.10
C VAL A 381 17.15 -0.53 -4.48
N SER A 382 17.34 0.37 -5.45
CA SER A 382 18.66 0.87 -5.85
C SER A 382 19.37 1.62 -4.72
N GLY A 383 18.66 2.58 -4.11
CA GLY A 383 19.12 3.40 -2.99
C GLY A 383 19.48 2.57 -1.76
N ALA A 384 18.69 1.54 -1.43
CA ALA A 384 19.00 0.62 -0.34
C ALA A 384 20.33 -0.14 -0.58
N SER A 385 20.59 -0.52 -1.83
CA SER A 385 21.86 -1.16 -2.21
C SER A 385 23.04 -0.19 -2.11
N LEU A 386 22.86 1.05 -2.56
CA LEU A 386 23.85 2.14 -2.41
C LEU A 386 24.12 2.47 -0.95
N LEU A 387 23.09 2.51 -0.10
CA LEU A 387 23.19 2.78 1.33
C LEU A 387 24.15 1.77 2.00
N LEU A 388 23.95 0.47 1.75
CA LEU A 388 24.80 -0.58 2.31
C LEU A 388 26.23 -0.56 1.73
N ALA A 389 26.40 -0.24 0.45
CA ALA A 389 27.73 -0.13 -0.18
C ALA A 389 28.51 1.09 0.37
N THR A 390 27.82 2.23 0.52
CA THR A 390 28.36 3.45 1.12
C THR A 390 28.79 3.22 2.56
N ALA A 391 27.98 2.50 3.34
CA ALA A 391 28.33 2.14 4.71
C ALA A 391 29.59 1.26 4.80
N LEU A 392 29.81 0.34 3.83
CA LEU A 392 31.05 -0.46 3.76
C LEU A 392 32.27 0.42 3.52
N PHE A 393 32.17 1.43 2.65
CA PHE A 393 33.24 2.39 2.40
C PHE A 393 33.59 3.16 3.67
N VAL A 394 32.59 3.83 4.27
CA VAL A 394 32.79 4.68 5.44
C VAL A 394 33.32 3.90 6.65
N ASP A 395 32.81 2.70 6.92
CA ASP A 395 33.31 1.86 8.03
C ASP A 395 34.78 1.48 7.86
N ARG A 396 35.21 1.20 6.63
CA ARG A 396 36.59 0.82 6.33
C ARG A 396 37.54 2.01 6.33
N SER A 397 37.13 3.14 5.78
CA SER A 397 37.94 4.37 5.76
C SER A 397 38.33 4.81 7.17
N TRP A 398 37.40 4.77 8.13
CA TRP A 398 37.72 5.11 9.51
C TRP A 398 38.40 4.00 10.34
N ARG A 399 38.45 2.74 9.88
CA ARG A 399 39.22 1.69 10.57
C ARG A 399 40.72 1.79 10.28
N ALA A 400 41.10 2.44 9.18
CA ALA A 400 42.50 2.65 8.82
C ALA A 400 43.27 3.54 9.82
N GLU A 401 42.56 4.20 10.76
CA GLU A 401 43.12 5.03 11.83
C GLU A 401 43.41 4.27 13.14
N GLY A 402 43.12 2.97 13.24
CA GLY A 402 43.30 2.18 14.46
C GLY A 402 44.79 1.94 14.83
N PRO A 403 45.15 1.97 16.13
CA PRO A 403 46.55 1.99 16.57
C PRO A 403 47.17 0.58 16.61
N ARG A 404 47.55 0.00 15.46
CA ARG A 404 48.32 -1.27 15.45
C ARG A 404 49.34 -1.38 14.31
N ARG A 405 50.58 -0.96 14.61
CA ARG A 405 51.88 -1.67 14.47
C ARG A 405 53.01 -0.64 14.35
N ARG A 406 54.05 -0.86 15.15
CA ARG A 406 55.22 0.01 15.40
C ARG A 406 56.21 0.03 14.23
N GLU A 407 55.80 0.49 13.04
CA GLU A 407 56.75 0.82 11.97
C GLU A 407 56.78 2.34 11.73
N PRO A 408 57.78 3.07 12.26
CA PRO A 408 57.82 4.53 12.23
C PRO A 408 57.92 5.12 10.82
N TRP A 409 58.55 4.42 9.88
CA TRP A 409 58.74 4.92 8.50
C TRP A 409 57.46 4.82 7.65
N ARG A 410 56.60 3.83 7.89
CA ARG A 410 55.28 3.73 7.24
C ARG A 410 54.25 4.68 7.85
N ALA A 411 54.48 5.19 9.06
CA ALA A 411 53.57 6.12 9.73
C ALA A 411 53.52 7.50 9.04
N ALA A 412 54.65 7.99 8.50
CA ALA A 412 54.72 9.29 7.83
C ALA A 412 53.85 9.37 6.55
N VAL A 413 53.79 8.27 5.77
CA VAL A 413 52.96 8.18 4.55
C VAL A 413 51.50 7.80 4.86
N ARG A 414 51.25 7.09 5.96
CA ARG A 414 49.90 6.65 6.37
C ARG A 414 49.07 7.78 7.01
N ARG A 415 49.68 8.71 7.73
CA ARG A 415 48.99 9.85 8.36
C ARG A 415 48.19 10.73 7.39
N PRO A 416 48.75 11.25 6.29
CA PRO A 416 47.97 12.09 5.36
C PRO A 416 46.85 11.28 4.67
N ARG A 417 47.10 10.01 4.33
CA ARG A 417 46.08 9.14 3.72
C ARG A 417 44.93 8.83 4.67
N ALA A 418 45.21 8.64 5.96
CA ALA A 418 44.20 8.42 6.98
C ALA A 418 43.33 9.66 7.19
N VAL A 419 43.94 10.85 7.26
CA VAL A 419 43.20 12.12 7.35
C VAL A 419 42.29 12.34 6.15
N VAL A 420 42.78 12.10 4.92
CA VAL A 420 41.95 12.20 3.71
C VAL A 420 40.81 11.18 3.73
N ALA A 421 41.07 9.94 4.18
CA ALA A 421 40.04 8.91 4.31
C ALA A 421 38.97 9.28 5.37
N ALA A 422 39.36 9.91 6.47
CA ALA A 422 38.44 10.36 7.50
C ALA A 422 37.62 11.58 7.08
N LEU A 423 38.24 12.55 6.38
CA LEU A 423 37.55 13.71 5.80
C LEU A 423 36.55 13.28 4.72
N THR A 424 36.94 12.38 3.82
CA THR A 424 36.02 11.83 2.80
C THR A 424 34.85 11.08 3.44
N ALA A 425 35.11 10.26 4.45
CA ALA A 425 34.07 9.62 5.25
C ALA A 425 33.13 10.63 5.94
N ALA A 426 33.66 11.74 6.48
CA ALA A 426 32.86 12.80 7.08
C ALA A 426 31.98 13.51 6.06
N VAL A 427 32.51 13.83 4.87
CA VAL A 427 31.73 14.42 3.77
C VAL A 427 30.59 13.51 3.34
N VAL A 428 30.82 12.19 3.24
CA VAL A 428 29.77 11.21 2.90
C VAL A 428 28.68 11.19 3.97
N VAL A 429 29.04 11.25 5.24
CA VAL A 429 28.07 11.26 6.35
C VAL A 429 27.28 12.58 6.39
N LEU A 430 27.92 13.72 6.14
CA LEU A 430 27.24 15.01 6.03
C LEU A 430 26.29 15.04 4.83
N ALA A 431 26.73 14.55 3.67
CA ALA A 431 25.90 14.44 2.47
C ALA A 431 24.68 13.54 2.74
N ALA A 432 24.84 12.45 3.49
CA ALA A 432 23.72 11.60 3.87
C ALA A 432 22.66 12.34 4.71
N LEU A 433 22.98 13.41 5.45
CA LEU A 433 21.98 14.14 6.25
C LEU A 433 21.19 15.19 5.43
N VAL A 434 21.66 15.55 4.24
CA VAL A 434 21.04 16.56 3.36
C VAL A 434 19.58 16.23 3.01
N PRO A 435 19.21 15.00 2.60
CA PRO A 435 17.82 14.68 2.24
C PRO A 435 16.84 14.93 3.38
N LEU A 436 17.19 14.52 4.60
CA LEU A 436 16.36 14.77 5.78
C LEU A 436 16.24 16.26 6.07
N ALA A 437 17.33 17.03 6.01
CA ALA A 437 17.31 18.47 6.24
C ALA A 437 16.37 19.19 5.27
N VAL A 438 16.37 18.80 3.99
CA VAL A 438 15.45 19.34 2.98
C VAL A 438 14.00 18.93 3.27
N ALA A 439 13.76 17.67 3.63
CA ALA A 439 12.42 17.18 3.98
C ALA A 439 11.83 17.86 5.24
N VAL A 440 12.67 18.30 6.19
CA VAL A 440 12.24 19.11 7.33
C VAL A 440 11.87 20.53 6.90
N TRP A 441 12.63 21.10 5.95
CA TRP A 441 12.40 22.45 5.45
C TRP A 441 11.17 22.56 4.54
N ARG A 442 10.95 21.56 3.68
CA ARG A 442 9.76 21.40 2.83
C ARG A 442 9.06 20.09 3.16
N PRO A 443 8.09 20.11 4.08
CA PRO A 443 7.47 18.88 4.55
C PRO A 443 6.68 18.19 3.44
N PRO A 444 6.69 16.85 3.40
CA PRO A 444 5.96 16.10 2.39
C PRO A 444 4.43 16.19 2.52
N ALA A 445 3.91 16.75 3.61
CA ALA A 445 2.47 16.80 3.83
C ALA A 445 1.73 17.82 2.93
N ASP A 446 2.45 18.72 2.25
CA ASP A 446 1.83 19.79 1.45
C ASP A 446 0.99 19.28 0.26
N GLY A 447 1.20 18.04 -0.19
CA GLY A 447 0.42 17.39 -1.25
C GLY A 447 -0.81 16.60 -0.78
N LEU A 448 -1.01 16.50 0.53
CA LEU A 448 -2.11 15.74 1.13
C LEU A 448 -3.18 16.69 1.69
N LEU A 449 -4.43 16.26 1.62
CA LEU A 449 -5.57 17.00 2.14
C LEU A 449 -6.41 16.11 3.04
N ALA A 450 -7.21 16.72 3.92
CA ALA A 450 -8.25 16.01 4.66
C ALA A 450 -9.23 15.38 3.65
N ALA A 451 -9.59 14.10 3.85
CA ALA A 451 -10.51 13.44 2.96
C ALA A 451 -11.89 14.12 2.99
N PRO A 452 -12.43 14.57 1.84
CA PRO A 452 -13.78 15.12 1.82
C PRO A 452 -14.80 14.00 2.08
N PRO A 453 -15.95 14.31 2.70
CA PRO A 453 -17.02 13.34 2.83
C PRO A 453 -17.51 12.92 1.44
N ALA A 454 -17.61 11.61 1.20
CA ALA A 454 -18.05 11.08 -0.11
C ALA A 454 -19.51 11.47 -0.43
N LEU A 455 -20.36 11.58 0.61
CA LEU A 455 -21.77 11.92 0.51
C LEU A 455 -22.17 12.88 1.63
N PRO A 456 -23.23 13.69 1.43
CA PRO A 456 -23.86 14.42 2.52
C PRO A 456 -24.27 13.48 3.67
N PRO A 457 -24.21 13.92 4.94
CA PRO A 457 -24.38 13.03 6.10
C PRO A 457 -25.68 12.22 6.12
N VAL A 458 -26.78 12.80 5.64
CA VAL A 458 -28.08 12.11 5.58
C VAL A 458 -28.08 10.95 4.58
N ALA A 459 -27.46 11.14 3.41
CA ALA A 459 -27.35 10.11 2.40
C ALA A 459 -26.38 9.01 2.85
N ALA A 460 -25.24 9.38 3.44
CA ALA A 460 -24.28 8.44 4.01
C ALA A 460 -24.90 7.57 5.11
N ALA A 461 -25.61 8.19 6.07
CA ALA A 461 -26.26 7.47 7.16
C ALA A 461 -27.37 6.51 6.68
N GLN A 462 -28.10 6.88 5.62
CA GLN A 462 -29.09 5.98 5.01
C GLN A 462 -28.42 4.85 4.23
N ALA A 463 -27.31 5.10 3.54
CA ALA A 463 -26.54 4.06 2.87
C ALA A 463 -26.08 2.96 3.84
N ASP A 464 -25.82 3.29 5.10
CA ASP A 464 -25.50 2.33 6.19
C ASP A 464 -26.75 1.76 6.91
N GLY A 465 -27.95 2.25 6.60
CA GLY A 465 -29.22 1.79 7.16
C GLY A 465 -29.73 0.47 6.58
N PRO A 466 -30.87 -0.06 7.07
CA PRO A 466 -31.39 -1.37 6.66
C PRO A 466 -31.86 -1.42 5.20
N SER A 467 -32.32 -0.31 4.62
CA SER A 467 -32.65 -0.23 3.19
C SER A 467 -31.41 -0.07 2.31
N ALA A 468 -30.31 0.44 2.87
CA ALA A 468 -29.02 0.64 2.22
C ALA A 468 -29.08 1.34 0.84
N PRO A 469 -29.88 2.40 0.62
CA PRO A 469 -29.98 3.05 -0.69
C PRO A 469 -28.63 3.59 -1.18
N ARG A 470 -28.47 3.67 -2.51
CA ARG A 470 -27.40 4.38 -3.19
C ARG A 470 -27.78 5.84 -3.40
N THR A 471 -26.77 6.66 -3.69
CA THR A 471 -26.91 8.00 -4.22
C THR A 471 -26.36 8.05 -5.63
N LEU A 472 -27.17 8.48 -6.60
CA LEU A 472 -26.70 8.80 -7.94
C LEU A 472 -26.07 10.19 -7.92
N VAL A 473 -24.77 10.27 -8.14
CA VAL A 473 -24.01 11.52 -8.15
C VAL A 473 -23.78 11.96 -9.60
N LEU A 474 -24.19 13.19 -9.89
CA LEU A 474 -24.07 13.84 -11.20
C LEU A 474 -23.14 15.05 -11.06
N THR A 475 -21.96 14.97 -11.67
CA THR A 475 -20.96 16.03 -11.63
C THR A 475 -20.83 16.64 -13.03
N PRO A 476 -21.32 17.88 -13.26
CA PRO A 476 -21.11 18.54 -14.54
C PRO A 476 -19.62 18.90 -14.71
N VAL A 477 -19.03 18.52 -15.86
CA VAL A 477 -17.62 18.79 -16.19
C VAL A 477 -17.48 19.70 -17.42
N GLY A 478 -18.57 19.90 -18.16
CA GLY A 478 -18.66 20.85 -19.26
C GLY A 478 -20.11 21.26 -19.52
N GLU A 479 -20.36 22.00 -20.59
CA GLU A 479 -21.72 22.51 -20.91
C GLU A 479 -22.75 21.39 -21.12
N ASN A 480 -22.32 20.25 -21.67
CA ASN A 480 -23.17 19.09 -21.98
C ASN A 480 -22.57 17.75 -21.52
N GLU A 481 -21.60 17.79 -20.61
CA GLU A 481 -20.91 16.59 -20.13
C GLU A 481 -21.09 16.44 -18.62
N VAL A 482 -21.53 15.26 -18.22
CA VAL A 482 -21.80 14.91 -16.82
C VAL A 482 -21.07 13.61 -16.51
N VAL A 483 -20.20 13.67 -15.52
CA VAL A 483 -19.63 12.47 -14.90
C VAL A 483 -20.64 11.91 -13.93
N VAL A 484 -20.90 10.62 -14.06
CA VAL A 484 -21.89 9.89 -13.28
C VAL A 484 -21.16 8.95 -12.33
N ASP A 485 -21.58 8.91 -11.08
CA ASP A 485 -21.12 7.93 -10.12
C ASP A 485 -22.29 7.41 -9.29
N LEU A 486 -22.23 6.15 -8.89
CA LEU A 486 -23.26 5.54 -8.05
C LEU A 486 -22.62 5.14 -6.73
N VAL A 487 -22.92 5.90 -5.68
CA VAL A 487 -22.20 5.81 -4.40
C VAL A 487 -23.11 5.16 -3.35
N GLY A 488 -22.63 4.09 -2.74
CA GLY A 488 -23.29 3.35 -1.66
C GLY A 488 -22.42 3.28 -0.41
N ARG A 489 -22.64 2.23 0.41
CA ARG A 489 -21.76 1.90 1.55
C ARG A 489 -20.48 1.18 1.10
N GLU A 490 -20.52 0.62 -0.11
CA GLU A 490 -19.45 -0.17 -0.69
C GLU A 490 -18.30 0.73 -1.16
N ILE A 491 -17.07 0.26 -0.97
CA ILE A 491 -15.88 0.94 -1.47
C ILE A 491 -15.45 0.39 -2.82
N GLU A 492 -14.78 1.24 -3.58
CA GLU A 492 -14.00 0.82 -4.75
C GLU A 492 -12.50 0.83 -4.38
N PRO A 493 -11.87 -0.33 -4.08
CA PRO A 493 -10.47 -0.40 -3.67
C PRO A 493 -9.51 0.27 -4.66
N ALA A 494 -9.77 0.15 -5.96
CA ALA A 494 -8.95 0.77 -7.01
C ALA A 494 -9.01 2.30 -6.97
N ARG A 495 -10.08 2.90 -6.42
CA ARG A 495 -10.17 4.35 -6.19
C ARG A 495 -9.47 4.78 -4.89
N VAL A 496 -9.32 3.89 -3.92
CA VAL A 496 -8.61 4.18 -2.65
C VAL A 496 -7.11 4.30 -2.91
N LEU A 497 -6.51 3.31 -3.55
CA LEU A 497 -5.11 3.37 -3.97
C LEU A 497 -5.06 3.09 -5.47
N ARG A 498 -4.78 4.15 -6.24
CA ARG A 498 -4.86 4.09 -7.70
C ARG A 498 -3.90 3.03 -8.27
N ASP A 499 -4.45 2.13 -9.09
CA ASP A 499 -3.69 1.21 -9.92
C ASP A 499 -4.24 1.19 -11.34
N ARG A 500 -3.60 1.97 -12.21
CA ARG A 500 -3.98 2.09 -13.62
C ARG A 500 -3.75 0.81 -14.42
N THR A 501 -2.98 -0.16 -13.90
CA THR A 501 -2.87 -1.47 -14.57
C THR A 501 -4.12 -2.32 -14.39
N THR A 502 -4.85 -2.14 -13.28
CA THR A 502 -6.19 -2.72 -13.10
C THR A 502 -7.18 -2.09 -14.08
N GLU A 503 -7.16 -0.77 -14.23
CA GLU A 503 -8.00 -0.03 -15.20
C GLU A 503 -7.73 -0.48 -16.65
N LEU A 504 -6.46 -0.66 -17.03
CA LEU A 504 -6.09 -1.18 -18.35
C LEU A 504 -6.54 -2.63 -18.58
N ALA A 505 -6.51 -3.47 -17.54
CA ALA A 505 -6.89 -4.87 -17.64
C ALA A 505 -8.41 -5.05 -17.75
N VAL A 506 -9.18 -4.25 -17.00
CA VAL A 506 -10.64 -4.29 -17.02
C VAL A 506 -11.21 -3.62 -18.28
N GLY A 507 -10.63 -2.48 -18.69
CA GLY A 507 -11.14 -1.67 -19.79
C GLY A 507 -12.40 -0.88 -19.42
N VAL A 508 -13.07 -0.30 -20.43
CA VAL A 508 -14.39 0.33 -20.26
C VAL A 508 -15.40 -0.46 -21.08
N GLY A 509 -16.39 -1.03 -20.41
CA GLY A 509 -17.53 -1.67 -21.05
C GLY A 509 -18.42 -0.66 -21.79
N PRO A 510 -19.41 -1.12 -22.57
CA PRO A 510 -20.45 -0.22 -23.07
C PRO A 510 -21.16 0.47 -21.90
N ALA A 511 -21.83 1.61 -22.18
CA ALA A 511 -22.64 2.30 -21.17
C ALA A 511 -23.59 1.31 -20.49
N GLY A 512 -23.46 1.18 -19.17
CA GLY A 512 -24.21 0.24 -18.37
C GLY A 512 -25.53 0.84 -17.86
N PRO A 513 -26.21 0.10 -16.97
CA PRO A 513 -27.48 0.55 -16.39
C PRO A 513 -27.37 1.90 -15.69
N VAL A 514 -26.23 2.18 -15.04
CA VAL A 514 -26.01 3.45 -14.33
C VAL A 514 -25.98 4.63 -15.29
N GLU A 515 -25.22 4.54 -16.37
CA GLU A 515 -25.12 5.58 -17.37
C GLU A 515 -26.44 5.76 -18.15
N GLU A 516 -27.18 4.67 -18.38
CA GLU A 516 -28.50 4.72 -19.02
C GLU A 516 -29.55 5.44 -18.16
N VAL A 517 -29.61 5.11 -16.87
CA VAL A 517 -30.51 5.80 -15.93
C VAL A 517 -30.10 7.26 -15.78
N ALA A 518 -28.80 7.57 -15.64
CA ALA A 518 -28.35 8.95 -15.57
C ALA A 518 -28.66 9.75 -16.85
N ARG A 519 -28.52 9.13 -18.04
CA ARG A 519 -28.95 9.75 -19.29
C ARG A 519 -30.44 10.06 -19.26
N THR A 520 -31.27 9.13 -18.80
CA THR A 520 -32.72 9.31 -18.68
C THR A 520 -33.09 10.44 -17.71
N VAL A 521 -32.42 10.50 -16.55
CA VAL A 521 -32.54 11.57 -15.54
C VAL A 521 -32.18 12.93 -16.12
N VAL A 522 -31.15 13.01 -16.98
CA VAL A 522 -30.63 14.27 -17.52
C VAL A 522 -31.39 14.73 -18.79
N SER A 523 -32.01 13.82 -19.55
CA SER A 523 -32.55 14.11 -20.89
C SER A 523 -34.07 13.97 -21.05
N GLU A 524 -34.69 12.91 -20.52
CA GLU A 524 -36.06 12.54 -20.87
C GLU A 524 -37.07 12.83 -19.76
N GLY A 525 -36.64 12.89 -18.49
CA GLY A 525 -37.40 13.37 -17.33
C GLY A 525 -38.83 12.81 -17.17
N GLY A 526 -39.06 11.96 -16.17
CA GLY A 526 -40.41 11.44 -15.87
C GLY A 526 -40.40 10.11 -15.14
N ASP A 527 -41.50 9.36 -15.21
CA ASP A 527 -41.71 8.09 -14.49
C ASP A 527 -40.63 7.04 -14.82
N ARG A 528 -40.10 7.02 -16.05
CA ARG A 528 -39.00 6.12 -16.45
C ARG A 528 -37.71 6.39 -15.68
N ALA A 529 -37.39 7.67 -15.42
CA ALA A 529 -36.21 8.03 -14.65
C ALA A 529 -36.35 7.56 -13.19
N VAL A 530 -37.55 7.71 -12.62
CA VAL A 530 -37.88 7.24 -11.26
C VAL A 530 -37.78 5.72 -11.18
N ALA A 531 -38.35 4.99 -12.14
CA ALA A 531 -38.24 3.53 -12.22
C ALA A 531 -36.77 3.08 -12.29
N GLY A 532 -35.96 3.70 -13.16
CA GLY A 532 -34.54 3.41 -13.26
C GLY A 532 -33.75 3.72 -11.98
N LEU A 533 -34.08 4.80 -11.27
CA LEU A 533 -33.49 5.09 -9.96
C LEU A 533 -33.83 4.00 -8.94
N LEU A 534 -35.07 3.49 -8.95
CA LEU A 534 -35.50 2.39 -8.08
C LEU A 534 -34.81 1.06 -8.41
N GLU A 535 -34.58 0.76 -9.70
CA GLU A 535 -33.79 -0.39 -10.16
C GLU A 535 -32.34 -0.34 -9.67
N LEU A 536 -31.72 0.85 -9.65
CA LEU A 536 -30.37 1.03 -9.09
C LEU A 536 -30.35 1.05 -7.55
N ALA A 537 -31.51 0.94 -6.90
CA ALA A 537 -31.71 1.23 -5.48
C ALA A 537 -31.20 2.62 -5.08
N ALA A 538 -31.28 3.60 -5.97
CA ALA A 538 -30.92 4.99 -5.73
C ALA A 538 -32.06 5.72 -5.01
N GLY A 539 -31.90 5.93 -3.70
CA GLY A 539 -32.85 6.70 -2.88
C GLY A 539 -32.60 8.21 -2.91
N TYR A 540 -31.46 8.60 -3.47
CA TYR A 540 -30.98 9.96 -3.52
C TYR A 540 -30.36 10.27 -4.88
N VAL A 541 -30.50 11.52 -5.31
CA VAL A 541 -29.78 12.09 -6.45
C VAL A 541 -29.02 13.31 -5.93
N LEU A 542 -27.73 13.38 -6.21
CA LEU A 542 -26.85 14.48 -5.82
C LEU A 542 -26.30 15.13 -7.09
N VAL A 543 -26.53 16.42 -7.27
CA VAL A 543 -25.87 17.20 -8.32
C VAL A 543 -24.76 18.01 -7.66
N ALA A 544 -23.51 17.76 -8.06
CA ALA A 544 -22.34 18.48 -7.57
C ALA A 544 -22.15 19.81 -8.34
N ALA A 545 -23.12 20.71 -8.21
CA ALA A 545 -23.11 22.03 -8.83
C ALA A 545 -23.83 23.06 -7.96
N GLU A 546 -23.64 24.34 -8.28
CA GLU A 546 -24.40 25.45 -7.69
C GLU A 546 -25.88 25.40 -8.06
N GLU A 547 -26.72 26.05 -7.26
CA GLU A 547 -28.18 25.96 -7.37
C GLU A 547 -28.75 26.52 -8.68
N ASP A 548 -28.03 27.43 -9.34
CA ASP A 548 -28.39 28.05 -10.60
C ASP A 548 -28.03 27.20 -11.83
N HIS A 549 -27.32 26.09 -11.63
CA HIS A 549 -26.89 25.21 -12.72
C HIS A 549 -28.10 24.56 -13.42
N PRO A 550 -28.19 24.54 -14.77
CA PRO A 550 -29.35 24.02 -15.49
C PRO A 550 -29.75 22.57 -15.15
N LEU A 551 -28.79 21.73 -14.75
CA LEU A 551 -29.07 20.36 -14.31
C LEU A 551 -29.93 20.31 -13.04
N VAL A 552 -29.80 21.28 -12.14
CA VAL A 552 -30.59 21.36 -10.91
C VAL A 552 -32.06 21.48 -11.26
N GLY A 553 -32.40 22.39 -12.17
CA GLY A 553 -33.79 22.56 -12.64
C GLY A 553 -34.36 21.33 -13.35
N ARG A 554 -33.52 20.49 -13.98
CA ARG A 554 -33.96 19.23 -14.60
C ARG A 554 -34.28 18.17 -13.55
N VAL A 555 -33.44 18.03 -12.54
CA VAL A 555 -33.70 17.09 -11.43
C VAL A 555 -34.89 17.54 -10.58
N ASP A 556 -35.06 18.85 -10.37
CA ASP A 556 -36.24 19.43 -9.70
C ASP A 556 -37.57 19.11 -10.42
N ALA A 557 -37.54 18.87 -11.73
CA ALA A 557 -38.74 18.55 -12.51
C ALA A 557 -39.16 17.07 -12.45
N LEU A 558 -38.33 16.19 -11.86
CA LEU A 558 -38.62 14.77 -11.78
C LEU A 558 -39.73 14.50 -10.74
N PRO A 559 -40.75 13.69 -11.09
CA PRO A 559 -41.78 13.31 -10.13
C PRO A 559 -41.18 12.47 -9.00
N GLY A 560 -41.71 12.62 -7.79
CA GLY A 560 -41.30 11.80 -6.64
C GLY A 560 -39.92 12.15 -6.05
N LEU A 561 -39.24 13.20 -6.52
CA LEU A 561 -38.03 13.73 -5.89
C LEU A 561 -38.35 14.99 -5.08
N THR A 562 -37.90 14.99 -3.82
CA THR A 562 -37.99 16.16 -2.93
C THR A 562 -36.60 16.66 -2.60
N ARG A 563 -36.36 17.96 -2.82
CA ARG A 563 -35.09 18.62 -2.47
C ARG A 563 -34.92 18.64 -0.95
N VAL A 564 -33.79 18.11 -0.48
CA VAL A 564 -33.42 18.07 0.95
C VAL A 564 -32.44 19.20 1.31
N GLY A 565 -31.74 19.73 0.31
CA GLY A 565 -30.66 20.70 0.47
C GLY A 565 -29.30 20.01 0.66
N GLY A 566 -28.21 20.73 0.39
CA GLY A 566 -26.85 20.21 0.46
C GLY A 566 -25.85 21.27 0.93
N PRO A 567 -24.59 20.87 1.15
CA PRO A 567 -23.48 21.82 1.32
C PRO A 567 -23.35 22.76 0.12
N GLN A 568 -22.61 23.86 0.26
CA GLN A 568 -22.33 24.77 -0.86
C GLN A 568 -21.74 24.00 -2.06
N GLY A 569 -22.21 24.31 -3.28
CA GLY A 569 -21.84 23.61 -4.51
C GLY A 569 -22.43 22.20 -4.67
N GLN A 570 -23.42 21.82 -3.86
CA GLN A 570 -24.11 20.54 -3.96
C GLN A 570 -25.61 20.67 -3.69
N VAL A 571 -26.43 20.04 -4.52
CA VAL A 571 -27.88 19.94 -4.30
C VAL A 571 -28.29 18.48 -4.22
N LEU A 572 -28.98 18.12 -3.13
CA LEU A 572 -29.42 16.75 -2.85
C LEU A 572 -30.95 16.64 -2.92
N TRP A 573 -31.42 15.64 -3.65
CA TRP A 573 -32.81 15.21 -3.70
C TRP A 573 -32.96 13.82 -3.08
N ARG A 574 -34.11 13.59 -2.47
CA ARG A 574 -34.52 12.32 -1.90
C ARG A 574 -35.80 11.85 -2.58
N MET A 575 -35.89 10.54 -2.83
CA MET A 575 -37.12 9.87 -3.26
C MET A 575 -38.19 9.96 -2.16
N SER A 576 -39.36 10.50 -2.49
CA SER A 576 -40.48 10.76 -1.56
C SER A 576 -41.08 9.49 -0.99
N ASP A 577 -41.24 8.45 -1.82
CA ASP A 577 -41.97 7.23 -1.46
C ASP A 577 -41.13 6.23 -0.65
N ASN A 578 -39.84 6.55 -0.44
CA ASN A 578 -38.90 5.76 0.36
C ASN A 578 -38.81 4.27 -0.07
N GLU A 579 -39.15 3.96 -1.32
CA GLU A 579 -39.18 2.61 -1.87
C GLU A 579 -37.81 2.06 -2.24
N ALA A 580 -36.83 2.94 -2.45
CA ALA A 580 -35.47 2.56 -2.80
C ALA A 580 -34.82 1.73 -1.67
N ALA A 581 -34.48 0.49 -1.99
CA ALA A 581 -33.74 -0.42 -1.12
C ALA A 581 -32.93 -1.41 -1.95
N ARG A 582 -31.82 -1.92 -1.39
CA ARG A 582 -30.96 -2.91 -2.05
C ARG A 582 -31.69 -4.21 -2.38
N VAL A 583 -32.55 -4.66 -1.47
CA VAL A 583 -33.28 -5.91 -1.59
C VAL A 583 -34.76 -5.63 -1.36
N ARG A 584 -35.56 -5.84 -2.40
CA ARG A 584 -36.99 -5.53 -2.46
C ARG A 584 -37.75 -6.80 -2.78
N VAL A 585 -38.97 -6.91 -2.26
CA VAL A 585 -39.94 -7.91 -2.71
C VAL A 585 -41.02 -7.18 -3.47
N LEU A 586 -41.23 -7.61 -4.71
CA LEU A 586 -42.21 -7.04 -5.62
C LEU A 586 -43.37 -8.02 -5.83
N ASP A 587 -44.56 -7.49 -6.07
CA ASP A 587 -45.70 -8.29 -6.53
C ASP A 587 -45.60 -8.59 -8.03
N ALA A 588 -46.59 -9.33 -8.56
CA ALA A 588 -46.65 -9.70 -9.97
C ALA A 588 -46.77 -8.49 -10.93
N ASP A 589 -47.24 -7.34 -10.43
CA ASP A 589 -47.40 -6.09 -11.19
C ASP A 589 -46.17 -5.16 -11.02
N GLY A 590 -45.16 -5.57 -10.24
CA GLY A 590 -43.94 -4.80 -9.96
C GLY A 590 -44.07 -3.80 -8.80
N GLY A 591 -45.17 -3.81 -8.06
CA GLY A 591 -45.40 -2.99 -6.87
C GLY A 591 -44.57 -3.46 -5.67
N LEU A 592 -44.10 -2.53 -4.83
CA LEU A 592 -43.32 -2.88 -3.64
C LEU A 592 -44.20 -3.50 -2.55
N VAL A 593 -43.95 -4.77 -2.24
CA VAL A 593 -44.61 -5.49 -1.13
C VAL A 593 -43.83 -5.30 0.17
N SER A 594 -42.52 -5.55 0.14
CA SER A 594 -41.67 -5.50 1.34
C SER A 594 -40.21 -5.19 1.00
N ARG A 595 -39.44 -4.81 2.02
CA ARG A 595 -37.99 -4.58 1.94
C ARG A 595 -37.28 -5.52 2.89
N VAL A 596 -36.29 -6.25 2.40
CA VAL A 596 -35.49 -7.14 3.24
C VAL A 596 -34.34 -6.34 3.82
N PRO A 597 -34.15 -6.32 5.16
CA PRO A 597 -33.06 -5.57 5.78
C PRO A 597 -31.68 -6.06 5.32
N SER A 598 -30.90 -5.13 4.79
CA SER A 598 -29.50 -5.35 4.45
C SER A 598 -28.64 -5.55 5.69
N GLN A 599 -27.84 -6.62 5.70
CA GLN A 599 -26.88 -6.94 6.77
C GLN A 599 -25.43 -6.73 6.36
N GLY A 600 -25.18 -6.45 5.09
CA GLY A 600 -23.85 -6.29 4.53
C GLY A 600 -23.86 -5.49 3.22
N PRO A 601 -22.71 -5.40 2.54
CA PRO A 601 -22.63 -4.84 1.20
C PRO A 601 -23.28 -5.78 0.17
N HIS A 602 -23.53 -5.29 -1.03
CA HIS A 602 -23.82 -6.13 -2.21
C HIS A 602 -25.05 -7.03 -2.10
N GLY A 603 -26.15 -6.48 -1.57
CA GLY A 603 -27.42 -7.20 -1.44
C GLY A 603 -27.44 -8.28 -0.36
N VAL A 604 -26.39 -8.45 0.45
CA VAL A 604 -26.42 -9.36 1.61
C VAL A 604 -27.47 -8.86 2.60
N ALA A 605 -28.49 -9.68 2.81
CA ALA A 605 -29.70 -9.32 3.54
C ALA A 605 -30.29 -10.55 4.22
N ALA A 606 -30.97 -10.35 5.34
CA ALA A 606 -31.82 -11.39 5.89
C ALA A 606 -32.98 -10.79 6.66
N GLY A 607 -34.14 -11.43 6.59
CA GLY A 607 -35.33 -10.99 7.29
C GLY A 607 -36.56 -11.83 6.96
N ARG A 608 -37.58 -11.68 7.78
CA ARG A 608 -38.90 -12.28 7.57
C ARG A 608 -39.74 -11.37 6.69
N VAL A 609 -40.40 -11.96 5.70
CA VAL A 609 -41.42 -11.31 4.88
C VAL A 609 -42.74 -12.00 5.12
N GLU A 610 -43.80 -11.21 5.30
CA GLU A 610 -45.13 -11.69 5.69
C GLU A 610 -46.12 -11.36 4.59
N ASP A 611 -47.18 -12.17 4.49
CA ASP A 611 -48.31 -11.96 3.59
C ASP A 611 -47.91 -11.75 2.12
N LEU A 612 -46.92 -12.53 1.62
CA LEU A 612 -46.51 -12.45 0.23
C LEU A 612 -47.63 -12.91 -0.71
N PRO A 613 -47.99 -12.10 -1.73
CA PRO A 613 -48.97 -12.51 -2.72
C PRO A 613 -48.42 -13.59 -3.66
N ASP A 614 -49.32 -14.30 -4.34
CA ASP A 614 -48.93 -15.21 -5.41
C ASP A 614 -48.17 -14.45 -6.52
N GLY A 615 -47.09 -15.05 -7.02
CA GLY A 615 -46.20 -14.43 -8.00
C GLY A 615 -45.21 -13.39 -7.47
N ALA A 616 -45.04 -13.26 -6.15
CA ALA A 616 -44.05 -12.34 -5.57
C ALA A 616 -42.60 -12.68 -5.99
N THR A 617 -41.77 -11.66 -6.21
CA THR A 617 -40.37 -11.81 -6.60
C THR A 617 -39.45 -11.02 -5.69
N LEU A 618 -38.34 -11.64 -5.27
CA LEU A 618 -37.22 -10.97 -4.63
C LEU A 618 -36.35 -10.34 -5.72
N HIS A 619 -36.14 -9.04 -5.65
CA HIS A 619 -35.27 -8.30 -6.54
C HIS A 619 -34.08 -7.71 -5.77
N VAL A 620 -32.87 -7.95 -6.27
CA VAL A 620 -31.61 -7.47 -5.69
C VAL A 620 -30.91 -6.54 -6.67
N ALA A 621 -30.77 -5.27 -6.29
CA ALA A 621 -30.22 -4.22 -7.14
C ALA A 621 -28.68 -4.30 -7.24
N GLU A 622 -28.15 -5.30 -7.95
CA GLU A 622 -26.71 -5.51 -8.17
C GLU A 622 -26.41 -5.72 -9.67
N GLY A 623 -25.13 -5.61 -10.03
CA GLY A 623 -24.70 -5.65 -11.42
C GLY A 623 -24.77 -7.04 -12.06
N THR A 624 -24.60 -7.05 -13.39
CA THR A 624 -24.60 -8.28 -14.19
C THR A 624 -23.51 -9.24 -13.75
N GLY A 625 -23.88 -10.48 -13.40
CA GLY A 625 -22.96 -11.50 -12.88
C GLY A 625 -23.07 -11.76 -11.38
N TRP A 626 -23.75 -10.89 -10.62
CA TRP A 626 -23.99 -11.08 -9.19
C TRP A 626 -24.66 -12.44 -8.87
N SER A 627 -25.63 -12.84 -9.69
CA SER A 627 -26.36 -14.11 -9.56
C SER A 627 -25.47 -15.37 -9.63
N GLN A 628 -24.27 -15.26 -10.20
CA GLN A 628 -23.32 -16.39 -10.29
C GLN A 628 -22.65 -16.70 -8.94
N VAL A 629 -22.53 -15.71 -8.06
CA VAL A 629 -21.85 -15.81 -6.76
C VAL A 629 -22.81 -15.68 -5.58
N ALA A 630 -24.02 -15.18 -5.81
CA ALA A 630 -25.08 -15.11 -4.82
C ALA A 630 -25.68 -16.49 -4.49
N ARG A 631 -26.18 -16.60 -3.26
CA ARG A 631 -26.99 -17.71 -2.76
C ARG A 631 -28.17 -17.13 -2.00
N VAL A 632 -29.37 -17.50 -2.41
CA VAL A 632 -30.61 -17.07 -1.77
C VAL A 632 -31.26 -18.29 -1.15
N ALA A 633 -31.54 -18.22 0.15
CA ALA A 633 -32.26 -19.25 0.89
C ALA A 633 -33.65 -18.75 1.29
N VAL A 634 -34.66 -19.58 1.08
CA VAL A 634 -36.04 -19.38 1.53
C VAL A 634 -36.36 -20.48 2.52
N ASP A 635 -36.68 -20.11 3.77
CA ASP A 635 -36.89 -21.03 4.89
C ASP A 635 -35.74 -22.03 5.12
N GLY A 636 -34.52 -21.62 4.76
CA GLY A 636 -33.30 -22.41 4.89
C GLY A 636 -32.95 -23.29 3.69
N GLU A 637 -33.79 -23.35 2.66
CA GLU A 637 -33.50 -24.07 1.41
C GLU A 637 -32.99 -23.12 0.33
N ASP A 638 -31.88 -23.48 -0.33
CA ASP A 638 -31.29 -22.68 -1.40
C ASP A 638 -32.18 -22.71 -2.66
N VAL A 639 -32.55 -21.53 -3.16
CA VAL A 639 -33.35 -21.33 -4.38
C VAL A 639 -32.47 -20.79 -5.50
N ALA A 640 -32.78 -21.15 -6.74
CA ALA A 640 -32.06 -20.68 -7.91
C ALA A 640 -32.27 -19.16 -8.10
N VAL A 641 -31.19 -18.45 -8.37
CA VAL A 641 -31.19 -17.01 -8.66
C VAL A 641 -31.25 -16.81 -10.18
N GLY A 642 -32.21 -16.03 -10.64
CA GLY A 642 -32.33 -15.62 -12.04
C GLY A 642 -31.12 -14.82 -12.51
N ALA A 643 -30.93 -14.74 -13.83
CA ALA A 643 -29.79 -14.02 -14.42
C ALA A 643 -29.73 -12.55 -13.96
N ASP A 644 -30.90 -11.91 -13.85
CA ASP A 644 -31.09 -10.51 -13.47
C ASP A 644 -31.14 -10.28 -11.95
N GLY A 645 -30.81 -11.31 -11.14
CA GLY A 645 -30.82 -11.21 -9.68
C GLY A 645 -32.20 -11.43 -9.05
N GLU A 646 -33.19 -11.83 -9.84
CA GLU A 646 -34.56 -12.09 -9.39
C GLU A 646 -34.75 -13.52 -8.87
N VAL A 647 -35.55 -13.67 -7.81
CA VAL A 647 -35.93 -14.99 -7.26
C VAL A 647 -37.44 -15.03 -7.06
N ALA A 648 -38.11 -16.01 -7.65
CA ALA A 648 -39.53 -16.24 -7.40
C ALA A 648 -39.74 -16.73 -5.97
N LEU A 649 -40.69 -16.13 -5.25
CA LEU A 649 -41.02 -16.44 -3.87
C LEU A 649 -42.37 -17.16 -3.77
N PRO A 650 -42.51 -18.15 -2.87
CA PRO A 650 -43.80 -18.75 -2.56
C PRO A 650 -44.74 -17.77 -1.85
N GLU A 651 -46.05 -17.99 -2.01
CA GLU A 651 -47.10 -17.25 -1.31
C GLU A 651 -47.06 -17.54 0.21
N GLY A 652 -47.21 -16.50 1.02
CA GLY A 652 -47.27 -16.59 2.48
C GLY A 652 -46.09 -15.93 3.21
N THR A 653 -45.75 -16.47 4.37
CA THR A 653 -44.72 -15.91 5.26
C THR A 653 -43.46 -16.76 5.20
N HIS A 654 -42.34 -16.12 4.88
CA HIS A 654 -41.06 -16.80 4.65
C HIS A 654 -39.90 -16.05 5.28
N ASP A 655 -38.90 -16.81 5.73
CA ASP A 655 -37.61 -16.27 6.17
C ASP A 655 -36.63 -16.28 4.99
N LEU A 656 -36.16 -15.09 4.61
CA LEU A 656 -35.25 -14.90 3.48
C LEU A 656 -33.83 -14.63 3.96
N GLU A 657 -32.86 -15.24 3.28
CA GLU A 657 -31.44 -14.94 3.50
C GLU A 657 -30.68 -14.90 2.18
N VAL A 658 -30.01 -13.78 1.92
CA VAL A 658 -29.16 -13.54 0.75
C VAL A 658 -27.71 -13.50 1.21
N ARG A 659 -26.88 -14.40 0.68
CA ARG A 659 -25.45 -14.53 1.00
C ARG A 659 -24.59 -14.49 -0.26
N LEU A 660 -23.31 -14.19 -0.07
CA LEU A 660 -22.30 -14.22 -1.13
C LEU A 660 -21.31 -15.36 -0.91
N ALA A 661 -21.00 -16.09 -1.98
CA ALA A 661 -19.94 -17.08 -1.98
C ALA A 661 -18.55 -16.42 -1.90
N ARG A 662 -17.58 -17.18 -1.37
CA ARG A 662 -16.17 -16.76 -1.26
C ARG A 662 -15.27 -17.72 -2.05
N PRO A 663 -15.29 -17.67 -3.40
CA PRO A 663 -14.65 -18.68 -4.24
C PRO A 663 -13.13 -18.78 -4.03
N SER A 664 -12.48 -17.68 -3.64
CA SER A 664 -11.03 -17.63 -3.39
C SER A 664 -10.63 -18.06 -1.97
N LEU A 665 -11.58 -18.33 -1.06
CA LEU A 665 -11.29 -18.64 0.34
C LEU A 665 -10.35 -19.85 0.52
N PRO A 666 -10.49 -20.97 -0.21
CA PRO A 666 -9.58 -22.11 -0.05
C PRO A 666 -8.12 -21.74 -0.33
N TRP A 667 -7.88 -20.91 -1.36
CA TRP A 667 -6.53 -20.43 -1.69
C TRP A 667 -5.95 -19.54 -0.59
N HIS A 668 -6.78 -18.67 -0.01
CA HIS A 668 -6.39 -17.84 1.12
C HIS A 668 -6.05 -18.66 2.37
N LEU A 669 -6.78 -19.76 2.64
CA LEU A 669 -6.46 -20.66 3.74
C LEU A 669 -5.12 -21.39 3.52
N VAL A 670 -4.85 -21.85 2.30
CA VAL A 670 -3.54 -22.45 1.94
C VAL A 670 -2.42 -21.43 2.11
N ALA A 671 -2.60 -20.20 1.60
CA ALA A 671 -1.63 -19.13 1.73
C ALA A 671 -1.40 -18.74 3.21
N LEU A 672 -2.46 -18.76 4.03
CA LEU A 672 -2.37 -18.51 5.47
C LEU A 672 -1.51 -19.58 6.16
N VAL A 673 -1.76 -20.87 5.89
CA VAL A 673 -0.95 -21.96 6.44
C VAL A 673 0.51 -21.83 6.03
N LEU A 674 0.77 -21.57 4.74
CA LEU A 674 2.13 -21.37 4.24
C LEU A 674 2.81 -20.15 4.87
N THR A 675 2.06 -19.07 5.09
CA THR A 675 2.53 -17.86 5.78
C THR A 675 2.90 -18.18 7.22
N LEU A 676 2.05 -18.90 7.96
CA LEU A 676 2.32 -19.29 9.35
C LEU A 676 3.58 -20.17 9.47
N VAL A 677 3.74 -21.15 8.56
CA VAL A 677 4.96 -21.96 8.48
C VAL A 677 6.18 -21.09 8.17
N THR A 678 6.06 -20.14 7.24
CA THR A 678 7.16 -19.24 6.88
C THR A 678 7.53 -18.32 8.03
N VAL A 679 6.55 -17.78 8.76
CA VAL A 679 6.75 -16.97 9.97
C VAL A 679 7.48 -17.79 11.04
N PHE A 680 7.06 -19.02 11.28
CA PHE A 680 7.73 -19.91 12.22
C PHE A 680 9.20 -20.15 11.83
N LEU A 681 9.47 -20.42 10.55
CA LEU A 681 10.83 -20.62 10.04
C LEU A 681 11.66 -19.32 10.02
N ALA A 682 11.02 -18.15 10.00
CA ALA A 682 11.67 -16.85 10.07
C ALA A 682 12.11 -16.45 11.49
N LEU A 683 11.60 -17.14 12.53
CA LEU A 683 12.02 -16.90 13.91
C LEU A 683 13.38 -17.57 14.19
N PRO A 684 14.38 -16.81 14.68
CA PRO A 684 15.68 -17.38 15.00
C PRO A 684 15.63 -18.18 16.30
N PHE A 685 15.35 -19.49 16.23
CA PHE A 685 15.53 -20.41 17.36
C PHE A 685 17.01 -20.85 17.46
N GLY A 686 17.62 -20.66 18.65
CA GLY A 686 18.97 -21.16 18.97
C GLY A 686 19.88 -20.18 19.71
N ARG A 687 20.82 -20.71 20.51
CA ARG A 687 21.85 -19.94 21.22
C ARG A 687 22.73 -19.16 20.21
N PRO A 688 23.28 -17.98 20.58
CA PRO A 688 24.30 -17.33 19.78
C PRO A 688 25.50 -18.28 19.63
N GLU A 689 25.79 -18.71 18.41
CA GLU A 689 27.06 -19.37 18.15
C GLU A 689 28.19 -18.36 18.34
N PRO A 690 29.28 -18.73 19.04
CA PRO A 690 30.47 -17.90 19.09
C PRO A 690 30.99 -17.70 17.68
N ASP A 691 31.30 -16.45 17.32
CA ASP A 691 32.00 -16.13 16.08
C ASP A 691 33.35 -16.87 16.11
N THR A 692 33.46 -17.99 15.39
CA THR A 692 34.77 -18.62 15.12
C THR A 692 35.49 -17.75 14.10
N THR A 693 36.00 -16.62 14.57
CA THR A 693 37.02 -15.79 13.94
C THR A 693 38.23 -15.74 14.85
N GLU A 694 38.76 -16.91 15.19
CA GLU A 694 40.13 -17.03 15.67
C GLU A 694 40.91 -17.83 14.63
N GLU A 695 41.85 -17.10 14.02
CA GLU A 695 43.18 -17.54 13.64
C GLU A 695 43.31 -18.89 12.92
N GLU A 696 43.19 -18.86 11.59
CA GLU A 696 44.08 -19.64 10.74
C GLU A 696 44.87 -18.66 9.87
N GLU A 697 46.04 -18.27 10.37
CA GLU A 697 47.26 -18.04 9.58
C GLU A 697 48.37 -18.86 10.28
N PRO A 698 49.35 -19.40 9.54
CA PRO A 698 49.71 -19.09 8.16
C PRO A 698 49.27 -20.10 7.10
#